data_AF-A0A0F9X5W3-F1
#
_entry.id   AF-A0A0F9X5W3-F1
#
_cell.length_a   1.000
_cell.length_b   1.000
_cell.length_c   1.000
_cell.angle_alpha   90.00
_cell.angle_beta   90.00
_cell.angle_gamma   90.00
#
_symmetry.space_group_name_H-M   'P 1'
#
loop_
_entity.id
_entity.type
_entity.pdbx_description
1 polymer ?
#
loop_
_entity_poly.entity_id
_entity_poly.type
_entity_poly.pdbx_seq_one_letter_code
_entity_poly.pdbx_strand_id
1 'polypeptide(L)'
;MLKKKIFSVLFALVLVLSLGLVTAVPVGAQETLNVIPFTVNNDDEAIPGAATWVIPVKHSGASSVKLKNSEITDAAVFAKVYFGVEIALGDIILATTSFWAYSTDGDYIPYFIFEIPGTYDGGGVMVRISNDAALSTGFTADWAEFFASTITDSNWQLDIVNADYDSVVGYPQWKTWADLVTSYGSDIVNGVVVELSAITGATGLHTVYVDDVTISGTIYDLEGTAADYTTIQSAVDAALPGDTITVVAGIYNTGSSESFPIDVNVADLTIQSVSAAASTTIDSGTAGRVMAISAAGVTIGGTGKGFTIEGEGAMADGLIYLGASATITANRLVGDYYLMVLAPGVSGVTVDDDTFLAYYNPTAADEVLGVYVNNDVTGSTFDGNSFPLGVGTATQHVDSGIYMATGTTADQNITIKNNTFEGMGLRESGTKGVAAIELAGVGGITIEENTITNSNDGIWSEGGALTGAITIERNTITDNVWGIEFSPGTTGSIAVTYNNLEGNTYGLVNDESGLTVDARNNWWGNASGPADAVKLGATGYTAYGDSVSASVDYEPWLLAVVVTGVPSTTFDKTLALKAGWTLISVDKAVASSAWVGMTLAFKYIPTGGFVPATLADLEPLTAIYVKTVGGGGVGINYAEDEDPAFYSKALEAGWNLISIPSTVASTDDILSPLRYVMIGTQQVVGLTTLVSQGEYNQFSESFYDATLTEADWVDLETLIPFDGYWANMEAADTFAVIPD
;
A
#
# COMPACT_ATOMS: atom_id res chain seq x y z
N MET A 1 21.33 60.24 43.68
CA MET A 1 20.98 58.80 43.79
C MET A 1 19.48 58.50 43.93
N LEU A 2 18.57 59.48 43.88
CA LEU A 2 17.11 59.23 43.97
C LEU A 2 16.41 59.05 42.59
N LYS A 3 17.05 59.48 41.49
CA LYS A 3 16.46 59.39 40.14
C LYS A 3 16.64 58.03 39.42
N LYS A 4 17.59 57.18 39.85
CA LYS A 4 17.80 55.84 39.26
C LYS A 4 16.86 54.76 39.83
N LYS A 5 16.38 54.91 41.08
CA LYS A 5 15.44 53.93 41.68
C LYS A 5 14.01 54.08 41.15
N ILE A 6 13.60 55.30 40.77
CA ILE A 6 12.25 55.55 40.23
C ILE A 6 12.09 54.99 38.81
N PHE A 7 13.17 54.98 38.00
CA PHE A 7 13.11 54.44 36.64
C PHE A 7 13.05 52.90 36.60
N SER A 8 13.74 52.21 37.52
CA SER A 8 13.67 50.73 37.59
C SER A 8 12.33 50.23 38.14
N VAL A 9 11.68 50.99 39.03
CA VAL A 9 10.34 50.63 39.53
C VAL A 9 9.26 50.92 38.49
N LEU A 10 9.36 52.01 37.71
CA LEU A 10 8.43 52.24 36.58
C LEU A 10 8.61 51.22 35.45
N PHE A 11 9.85 50.80 35.14
CA PHE A 11 10.08 49.79 34.10
C PHE A 11 9.59 48.40 34.54
N ALA A 12 9.73 48.04 35.82
CA ALA A 12 9.16 46.82 36.38
C ALA A 12 7.62 46.88 36.46
N LEU A 13 7.02 48.03 36.75
CA LEU A 13 5.56 48.16 36.74
C LEU A 13 4.99 48.08 35.31
N VAL A 14 5.68 48.64 34.31
CA VAL A 14 5.26 48.55 32.90
C VAL A 14 5.44 47.13 32.35
N LEU A 15 6.47 46.39 32.79
CA LEU A 15 6.65 44.98 32.39
C LEU A 15 5.64 44.03 33.06
N VAL A 16 5.20 44.33 34.29
CA VAL A 16 4.19 43.54 35.02
C VAL A 16 2.76 43.91 34.59
N LEU A 17 2.52 45.12 34.07
CA LEU A 17 1.26 45.51 33.43
C LEU A 17 1.16 45.13 31.94
N SER A 18 2.25 44.71 31.29
CA SER A 18 2.25 44.25 29.89
C SER A 18 2.25 42.72 29.72
N LEU A 19 2.33 41.94 30.81
CA LEU A 19 2.36 40.46 30.81
C LEU A 19 1.18 39.83 31.58
N GLY A 20 0.16 40.63 31.92
CA GLY A 20 -1.02 40.17 32.65
C GLY A 20 -2.29 40.77 32.07
N LEU A 21 -2.60 40.45 30.81
CA LEU A 21 -3.95 40.42 30.23
C LEU A 21 -3.87 39.92 28.77
N VAL A 22 -3.56 38.64 28.60
CA VAL A 22 -4.10 37.90 27.45
C VAL A 22 -5.19 37.03 28.04
N THR A 23 -6.37 37.62 28.22
CA THR A 23 -7.58 36.82 28.32
C THR A 23 -7.66 36.06 27.01
N ALA A 24 -7.41 34.75 27.06
CA ALA A 24 -7.86 33.84 26.03
C ALA A 24 -9.33 34.20 25.78
N VAL A 25 -9.61 34.70 24.58
CA VAL A 25 -10.97 34.78 24.08
C VAL A 25 -11.41 33.32 24.02
N PRO A 26 -12.41 32.87 24.79
CA PRO A 26 -13.05 31.61 24.49
C PRO A 26 -13.69 31.82 23.13
N VAL A 27 -13.12 31.23 22.08
CA VAL A 27 -13.84 31.06 20.83
C VAL A 27 -14.94 30.07 21.18
N GLY A 28 -16.16 30.59 21.27
CA GLY A 28 -17.35 29.84 21.61
C GLY A 28 -17.54 28.66 20.66
N ALA A 29 -18.02 27.57 21.24
CA ALA A 29 -18.54 26.40 20.56
C ALA A 29 -19.72 26.77 19.62
N GLN A 30 -19.71 26.18 18.43
CA GLN A 30 -20.84 25.86 17.51
C GLN A 30 -20.24 25.58 16.12
N GLU A 31 -20.52 24.52 15.36
CA GLU A 31 -21.23 23.24 15.49
C GLU A 31 -20.56 22.29 14.48
N THR A 32 -20.60 20.97 14.72
CA THR A 32 -20.51 19.97 13.63
C THR A 32 -21.65 18.98 13.76
N LEU A 33 -22.25 18.65 12.61
CA LEU A 33 -23.53 17.97 12.41
C LEU A 33 -23.36 16.71 11.56
N ASN A 34 -24.23 15.73 11.84
CA ASN A 34 -24.70 14.52 11.13
C ASN A 34 -24.01 13.17 11.40
N VAL A 35 -24.63 12.05 11.86
CA VAL A 35 -26.02 11.46 12.05
C VAL A 35 -26.15 10.18 11.18
N ILE A 36 -26.80 9.08 11.66
CA ILE A 36 -27.85 8.23 11.00
C ILE A 36 -28.56 7.28 12.03
N PRO A 37 -29.88 6.95 11.98
CA PRO A 37 -31.00 7.51 11.20
C PRO A 37 -32.18 7.98 12.09
N PHE A 38 -32.60 9.22 11.91
CA PHE A 38 -34.04 9.47 11.73
C PHE A 38 -34.26 9.64 10.23
N THR A 39 -35.26 8.99 9.65
CA THR A 39 -35.70 9.29 8.30
C THR A 39 -36.69 10.44 8.39
N VAL A 40 -36.34 11.58 7.82
CA VAL A 40 -37.30 12.66 7.57
C VAL A 40 -38.14 12.23 6.37
N ASN A 41 -39.24 11.50 6.61
CA ASN A 41 -40.23 11.27 5.56
C ASN A 41 -41.03 12.57 5.39
N ASN A 42 -40.72 13.30 4.32
CA ASN A 42 -41.73 14.13 3.68
C ASN A 42 -42.48 13.15 2.76
N ASP A 43 -43.69 12.75 3.10
CA ASP A 43 -44.53 11.95 2.18
C ASP A 43 -44.99 12.78 0.95
N ASP A 44 -44.33 13.92 0.70
CA ASP A 44 -44.49 14.78 -0.47
C ASP A 44 -43.10 15.20 -0.96
N GLU A 45 -42.64 14.62 -2.09
CA GLU A 45 -41.30 14.81 -2.68
C GLU A 45 -40.96 16.26 -3.09
N ALA A 46 -41.81 17.24 -2.79
CA ALA A 46 -41.76 18.58 -3.38
C ALA A 46 -41.31 19.72 -2.45
N ILE A 47 -41.05 19.50 -1.14
CA ILE A 47 -40.74 20.62 -0.22
C ILE A 47 -39.39 20.43 0.51
N PRO A 48 -38.36 21.24 0.23
CA PRO A 48 -37.13 21.29 1.01
C PRO A 48 -37.36 22.10 2.30
N GLY A 49 -37.21 21.47 3.47
CA GLY A 49 -37.34 22.10 4.79
C GLY A 49 -36.69 21.24 5.86
N ALA A 50 -35.50 21.64 6.32
CA ALA A 50 -34.54 20.79 7.03
C ALA A 50 -34.86 20.63 8.53
N ALA A 51 -34.83 19.38 9.00
CA ALA A 51 -34.49 19.10 10.40
C ALA A 51 -32.98 19.34 10.57
N THR A 52 -32.59 20.13 11.57
CA THR A 52 -31.19 20.50 11.85
C THR A 52 -30.98 20.54 13.36
N TRP A 53 -29.84 20.06 13.86
CA TRP A 53 -29.47 20.33 15.25
C TRP A 53 -29.23 21.83 15.47
N VAL A 54 -29.55 22.32 16.68
CA VAL A 54 -29.32 23.72 17.07
C VAL A 54 -28.84 23.77 18.52
N ILE A 55 -27.68 24.41 18.74
CA ILE A 55 -27.07 24.56 20.07
C ILE A 55 -27.68 25.67 20.96
N PRO A 56 -28.05 26.88 20.47
CA PRO A 56 -28.53 27.93 21.37
C PRO A 56 -29.95 27.72 21.91
N VAL A 57 -30.73 26.80 21.33
CA VAL A 57 -32.13 26.57 21.70
C VAL A 57 -32.27 25.10 22.09
N LYS A 58 -32.31 24.82 23.40
CA LYS A 58 -32.38 23.47 23.98
C LYS A 58 -33.08 23.48 25.33
N HIS A 59 -33.68 22.37 25.71
CA HIS A 59 -34.28 22.17 27.03
C HIS A 59 -33.21 21.71 28.02
N SER A 60 -32.45 20.68 27.65
CA SER A 60 -31.33 20.16 28.42
C SER A 60 -30.12 19.86 27.53
N GLY A 61 -29.08 19.21 28.05
CA GLY A 61 -27.95 18.75 27.26
C GLY A 61 -27.15 19.79 26.44
N ALA A 62 -26.56 19.36 25.33
CA ALA A 62 -25.76 20.09 24.34
C ALA A 62 -26.58 20.76 23.20
N SER A 63 -27.68 20.18 22.73
CA SER A 63 -28.42 20.63 21.52
C SER A 63 -29.85 20.09 21.43
N SER A 64 -30.73 20.71 20.65
CA SER A 64 -32.03 20.13 20.29
C SER A 64 -32.22 19.98 18.78
N VAL A 65 -33.24 19.24 18.36
CA VAL A 65 -33.59 19.09 16.93
C VAL A 65 -34.54 20.20 16.52
N LYS A 66 -34.07 21.15 15.72
CA LYS A 66 -34.91 22.14 15.05
C LYS A 66 -35.58 21.53 13.84
N LEU A 67 -36.91 21.54 13.87
CA LEU A 67 -37.78 21.25 12.75
C LEU A 67 -38.20 22.57 12.11
N LYS A 68 -37.68 22.86 10.91
CA LYS A 68 -38.05 24.06 10.15
C LYS A 68 -38.76 23.67 8.86
N ASN A 69 -39.99 24.11 8.71
CA ASN A 69 -40.67 24.08 7.43
C ASN A 69 -40.74 25.50 6.84
N SER A 70 -40.15 25.69 5.66
CA SER A 70 -40.09 27.02 5.03
C SER A 70 -41.43 27.50 4.47
N GLU A 71 -42.43 26.62 4.32
CA GLU A 71 -43.72 26.97 3.71
C GLU A 71 -44.89 26.19 4.34
N ILE A 72 -45.20 26.42 5.63
CA ILE A 72 -46.47 25.93 6.20
C ILE A 72 -47.60 26.83 5.70
N THR A 73 -48.26 26.42 4.61
CA THR A 73 -49.47 27.08 4.11
C THR A 73 -50.75 26.29 4.37
N ASP A 74 -50.65 25.05 4.88
CA ASP A 74 -51.78 24.16 5.14
C ASP A 74 -51.52 23.27 6.38
N ALA A 75 -52.59 22.82 7.05
CA ALA A 75 -52.58 21.92 8.20
C ALA A 75 -52.09 20.49 7.86
N ALA A 76 -51.93 20.17 6.58
CA ALA A 76 -51.40 18.90 6.09
C ALA A 76 -49.85 18.82 6.12
N VAL A 77 -49.18 19.90 6.52
CA VAL A 77 -47.72 19.98 6.54
C VAL A 77 -47.23 19.71 7.97
N PHE A 78 -46.55 18.57 8.16
CA PHE A 78 -46.02 18.12 9.45
C PHE A 78 -44.48 17.97 9.41
N ALA A 79 -43.85 17.97 10.58
CA ALA A 79 -42.44 17.60 10.73
C ALA A 79 -42.33 16.54 11.83
N LYS A 80 -41.48 15.53 11.62
CA LYS A 80 -41.39 14.39 12.51
C LYS A 80 -39.95 13.99 12.85
N VAL A 81 -39.77 13.48 14.05
CA VAL A 81 -38.56 12.80 14.53
C VAL A 81 -38.93 11.34 14.78
N TYR A 82 -38.15 10.42 14.21
CA TYR A 82 -38.35 8.98 14.34
C TYR A 82 -37.36 8.40 15.35
N PHE A 83 -37.81 7.45 16.16
CA PHE A 83 -37.05 6.77 17.21
C PHE A 83 -37.20 5.26 17.05
N GLY A 84 -36.09 4.55 16.86
CA GLY A 84 -36.08 3.09 16.94
C GLY A 84 -36.27 2.64 18.39
N VAL A 85 -37.28 1.82 18.65
CA VAL A 85 -37.51 1.20 19.95
C VAL A 85 -37.78 -0.30 19.77
N GLU A 86 -37.73 -1.08 20.84
CA GLU A 86 -38.16 -2.48 20.81
C GLU A 86 -38.95 -2.76 22.09
N ILE A 87 -40.23 -2.39 22.07
CA ILE A 87 -41.13 -2.51 23.23
C ILE A 87 -42.49 -3.04 22.79
N ALA A 88 -43.07 -3.97 23.55
CA ALA A 88 -44.43 -4.42 23.29
C ALA A 88 -45.41 -3.27 23.56
N LEU A 89 -46.42 -3.08 22.70
CA LEU A 89 -47.38 -1.97 22.87
C LEU A 89 -48.04 -1.96 24.26
N GLY A 90 -48.32 -3.14 24.82
CA GLY A 90 -48.92 -3.30 26.14
C GLY A 90 -48.01 -2.91 27.31
N ASP A 91 -46.70 -2.83 27.08
CA ASP A 91 -45.70 -2.39 28.05
C ASP A 91 -45.45 -0.88 27.98
N ILE A 92 -46.10 -0.17 27.04
CA ILE A 92 -45.99 1.29 26.97
C ILE A 92 -46.76 1.96 28.11
N ILE A 93 -46.04 2.68 28.97
CA ILE A 93 -46.60 3.42 30.10
C ILE A 93 -46.80 4.88 29.67
N LEU A 94 -48.02 5.20 29.19
CA LEU A 94 -48.34 6.54 28.67
C LEU A 94 -48.02 7.70 29.64
N ALA A 95 -48.10 7.47 30.96
CA ALA A 95 -47.84 8.47 31.99
C ALA A 95 -46.36 8.88 32.11
N THR A 96 -45.45 8.06 31.59
CA THR A 96 -44.00 8.31 31.57
C THR A 96 -43.45 8.33 30.15
N THR A 97 -44.32 8.42 29.15
CA THR A 97 -43.94 8.63 27.75
C THR A 97 -44.14 10.11 27.43
N SER A 98 -43.05 10.85 27.24
CA SER A 98 -43.06 12.30 27.02
C SER A 98 -41.97 12.77 26.06
N PHE A 99 -42.07 14.02 25.59
CA PHE A 99 -40.97 14.74 24.97
C PHE A 99 -41.05 16.22 25.30
N TRP A 100 -39.92 16.91 25.24
CA TRP A 100 -39.87 18.36 25.36
C TRP A 100 -39.95 19.02 24.00
N ALA A 101 -40.74 20.07 23.89
CA ALA A 101 -40.82 20.86 22.68
C ALA A 101 -40.86 22.37 22.97
N TYR A 102 -40.36 23.14 22.01
CA TYR A 102 -40.32 24.60 22.05
C TYR A 102 -40.60 25.17 20.67
N SER A 103 -41.40 26.24 20.58
CA SER A 103 -41.68 26.95 19.33
C SER A 103 -41.32 28.42 19.47
N THR A 104 -40.61 28.97 18.48
CA THR A 104 -40.25 30.41 18.47
C THR A 104 -41.39 31.31 18.07
N ASP A 105 -42.35 30.78 17.29
CA ASP A 105 -43.39 31.54 16.65
C ASP A 105 -44.63 30.65 16.61
N GLY A 106 -45.63 30.88 17.47
CA GLY A 106 -46.97 30.28 17.36
C GLY A 106 -47.17 28.85 17.90
N ASP A 107 -48.44 28.47 17.89
CA ASP A 107 -49.01 27.24 18.45
C ASP A 107 -48.79 26.02 17.53
N TYR A 108 -48.48 24.86 18.11
CA TYR A 108 -48.34 23.58 17.43
C TYR A 108 -49.14 22.48 18.12
N ILE A 109 -49.42 21.40 17.38
CA ILE A 109 -50.08 20.19 17.89
C ILE A 109 -49.04 19.06 17.95
N PRO A 110 -48.68 18.57 19.15
CA PRO A 110 -47.78 17.45 19.31
C PRO A 110 -48.48 16.10 19.13
N TYR A 111 -47.80 15.18 18.47
CA TYR A 111 -48.25 13.82 18.25
C TYR A 111 -47.18 12.81 18.66
N PHE A 112 -47.64 11.72 19.26
CA PHE A 112 -46.94 10.45 19.33
C PHE A 112 -47.58 9.50 18.34
N ILE A 113 -46.75 8.82 17.55
CA ILE A 113 -47.18 7.74 16.65
C ILE A 113 -46.35 6.51 16.97
N PHE A 114 -47.02 5.40 17.31
CA PHE A 114 -46.38 4.11 17.51
C PHE A 114 -46.53 3.28 16.25
N GLU A 115 -45.41 2.78 15.73
CA GLU A 115 -45.34 2.00 14.50
C GLU A 115 -45.04 0.54 14.83
N ILE A 116 -45.95 -0.34 14.39
CA ILE A 116 -45.86 -1.78 14.57
C ILE A 116 -45.77 -2.39 13.15
N PRO A 117 -44.60 -2.86 12.72
CA PRO A 117 -44.45 -3.47 11.41
C PRO A 117 -45.04 -4.87 11.43
N GLY A 118 -45.64 -5.29 10.32
CA GLY A 118 -46.24 -6.62 10.25
C GLY A 118 -47.12 -6.79 9.03
N THR A 119 -47.67 -7.98 8.83
CA THR A 119 -48.65 -8.21 7.77
C THR A 119 -50.05 -8.11 8.34
N TYR A 120 -50.84 -7.15 7.86
CA TYR A 120 -52.19 -6.88 8.33
C TYR A 120 -53.24 -7.05 7.23
N ASP A 121 -54.50 -7.15 7.63
CA ASP A 121 -55.63 -7.32 6.71
C ASP A 121 -55.67 -6.21 5.64
N GLY A 122 -56.10 -6.57 4.43
CA GLY A 122 -56.19 -5.62 3.32
C GLY A 122 -54.85 -5.25 2.66
N GLY A 123 -53.77 -5.96 3.00
CA GLY A 123 -52.43 -5.75 2.41
C GLY A 123 -51.60 -4.70 3.14
N GLY A 124 -51.98 -4.33 4.37
CA GLY A 124 -51.20 -3.44 5.21
C GLY A 124 -49.89 -4.07 5.64
N VAL A 125 -48.83 -3.26 5.69
CA VAL A 125 -47.47 -3.67 6.11
C VAL A 125 -47.06 -3.06 7.46
N MET A 126 -47.90 -2.17 7.99
CA MET A 126 -47.64 -1.47 9.25
C MET A 126 -48.96 -1.01 9.89
N VAL A 127 -49.02 -1.09 11.21
CA VAL A 127 -50.01 -0.42 12.05
C VAL A 127 -49.39 0.86 12.61
N ARG A 128 -50.06 2.00 12.46
CA ARG A 128 -49.70 3.29 13.05
C ARG A 128 -50.76 3.68 14.07
N ILE A 129 -50.34 3.91 15.31
CA ILE A 129 -51.22 4.31 16.41
C ILE A 129 -50.84 5.72 16.81
N SER A 130 -51.62 6.71 16.37
CA SER A 130 -51.38 8.12 16.65
C SER A 130 -52.37 8.67 17.66
N ASN A 131 -51.96 9.68 18.41
CA ASN A 131 -52.79 10.34 19.41
C ASN A 131 -53.49 11.59 18.85
N ASP A 132 -54.10 11.45 17.66
CA ASP A 132 -54.63 12.51 16.77
C ASP A 132 -55.73 13.45 17.33
N ALA A 133 -55.90 13.53 18.65
CA ALA A 133 -56.85 14.41 19.32
C ALA A 133 -56.22 15.16 20.52
N ALA A 134 -55.00 15.65 20.32
CA ALA A 134 -54.39 16.63 21.21
C ALA A 134 -55.17 17.96 21.17
N LEU A 135 -55.32 18.59 22.35
CA LEU A 135 -56.15 19.77 22.59
C LEU A 135 -55.78 20.94 21.66
N SER A 136 -56.79 21.70 21.23
CA SER A 136 -56.65 22.93 20.42
C SER A 136 -56.03 24.14 21.16
N THR A 137 -55.36 23.90 22.28
CA THR A 137 -54.66 24.94 23.06
C THR A 137 -53.16 24.73 22.84
N GLY A 138 -52.59 25.47 21.90
CA GLY A 138 -51.18 25.36 21.58
C GLY A 138 -50.24 25.77 22.72
N PHE A 139 -49.01 25.27 22.61
CA PHE A 139 -47.92 25.62 23.52
C PHE A 139 -47.29 26.93 23.06
N THR A 140 -47.13 27.88 23.99
CA THR A 140 -46.59 29.22 23.71
C THR A 140 -45.16 29.38 24.24
N ALA A 141 -44.24 29.82 23.38
CA ALA A 141 -42.99 30.57 23.62
C ALA A 141 -41.99 30.14 24.73
N ASP A 142 -42.24 29.07 25.47
CA ASP A 142 -41.36 28.45 26.46
C ASP A 142 -41.33 26.93 26.24
N TRP A 143 -40.28 26.25 26.70
CA TRP A 143 -40.19 24.79 26.64
C TRP A 143 -41.33 24.14 27.43
N ALA A 144 -42.00 23.17 26.80
CA ALA A 144 -43.09 22.43 27.42
C ALA A 144 -42.92 20.94 27.19
N GLU A 145 -43.21 20.17 28.25
CA GLU A 145 -43.20 18.73 28.21
C GLU A 145 -44.58 18.20 27.82
N PHE A 146 -44.63 17.40 26.77
CA PHE A 146 -45.84 16.74 26.30
C PHE A 146 -45.84 15.27 26.71
N PHE A 147 -46.83 14.85 27.51
CA PHE A 147 -47.00 13.45 27.89
C PHE A 147 -48.06 12.78 27.01
N ALA A 148 -47.81 11.54 26.59
CA ALA A 148 -48.78 10.74 25.85
C ALA A 148 -50.08 10.53 26.64
N SER A 149 -50.01 10.52 27.98
CA SER A 149 -51.19 10.43 28.87
C SER A 149 -52.06 11.69 28.93
N THR A 150 -51.67 12.81 28.31
CA THR A 150 -52.52 14.02 28.24
C THR A 150 -53.75 13.82 27.36
N ILE A 151 -53.78 12.73 26.60
CA ILE A 151 -54.86 12.36 25.68
C ILE A 151 -55.85 11.45 26.40
N THR A 152 -57.14 11.72 26.24
CA THR A 152 -58.18 10.89 26.88
C THR A 152 -58.20 9.50 26.26
N ASP A 153 -58.53 8.49 27.06
CA ASP A 153 -58.48 7.08 26.64
C ASP A 153 -59.20 6.77 25.33
N SER A 154 -60.19 7.55 24.86
CA SER A 154 -60.97 7.33 23.62
C SER A 154 -60.41 7.93 22.32
N ASN A 155 -59.23 8.55 22.36
CA ASN A 155 -58.78 9.50 21.32
C ASN A 155 -57.55 9.02 20.54
N TRP A 156 -57.33 7.70 20.44
CA TRP A 156 -56.24 7.15 19.64
C TRP A 156 -56.74 6.71 18.26
N GLN A 157 -56.04 7.17 17.24
CA GLN A 157 -56.29 6.82 15.85
C GLN A 157 -55.41 5.62 15.48
N LEU A 158 -56.06 4.52 15.12
CA LEU A 158 -55.45 3.34 14.54
C LEU A 158 -55.53 3.47 13.02
N ASP A 159 -54.38 3.50 12.37
CA ASP A 159 -54.27 3.40 10.92
C ASP A 159 -53.49 2.14 10.52
N ILE A 160 -53.91 1.50 9.43
CA ILE A 160 -53.20 0.39 8.82
C ILE A 160 -52.76 0.87 7.45
N VAL A 161 -51.46 0.92 7.22
CA VAL A 161 -50.90 1.52 6.01
C VAL A 161 -50.21 0.47 5.13
N ASN A 162 -50.22 0.70 3.83
CA ASN A 162 -49.47 -0.09 2.85
C ASN A 162 -47.99 0.34 2.80
N ALA A 163 -47.21 -0.24 1.88
CA ALA A 163 -45.79 0.08 1.72
C ALA A 163 -45.51 1.52 1.28
N ASP A 164 -46.51 2.20 0.72
CA ASP A 164 -46.47 3.59 0.29
C ASP A 164 -47.04 4.54 1.38
N TYR A 165 -47.26 4.04 2.60
CA TYR A 165 -47.86 4.76 3.74
C TYR A 165 -49.32 5.23 3.54
N ASP A 166 -50.01 4.77 2.49
CA ASP A 166 -51.43 5.05 2.30
C ASP A 166 -52.30 4.18 3.23
N SER A 167 -53.30 4.80 3.87
CA SER A 167 -54.30 4.09 4.68
C SER A 167 -55.06 3.06 3.85
N VAL A 168 -55.14 1.83 4.37
CA VAL A 168 -55.90 0.74 3.77
C VAL A 168 -57.40 0.98 3.97
N VAL A 169 -58.23 0.58 3.01
CA VAL A 169 -59.69 0.78 3.01
C VAL A 169 -60.33 0.31 4.33
N GLY A 170 -61.00 1.23 5.03
CA GLY A 170 -61.65 0.97 6.33
C GLY A 170 -60.92 1.55 7.55
N TYR A 171 -59.79 2.23 7.30
CA TYR A 171 -58.99 2.99 8.25
C TYR A 171 -58.86 4.46 7.78
N PRO A 172 -58.57 5.42 8.69
CA PRO A 172 -58.29 5.25 10.11
C PRO A 172 -59.53 4.93 10.97
N GLN A 173 -59.32 4.28 12.12
CA GLN A 173 -60.35 3.99 13.14
C GLN A 173 -59.98 4.60 14.48
N TRP A 174 -60.97 5.10 15.22
CA TRP A 174 -60.76 5.59 16.58
C TRP A 174 -60.98 4.47 17.60
N LYS A 175 -60.01 4.26 18.48
CA LYS A 175 -59.99 3.21 19.49
C LYS A 175 -59.67 3.78 20.86
N THR A 176 -60.10 3.06 21.90
CA THR A 176 -59.53 3.36 23.22
C THR A 176 -58.13 2.78 23.35
N TRP A 177 -57.27 3.36 24.20
CA TRP A 177 -55.96 2.75 24.48
C TRP A 177 -56.09 1.31 24.98
N ALA A 178 -57.10 1.03 25.81
CA ALA A 178 -57.39 -0.32 26.28
C ALA A 178 -57.78 -1.29 25.14
N ASP A 179 -58.53 -0.82 24.13
CA ASP A 179 -58.85 -1.63 22.94
C ASP A 179 -57.60 -1.92 22.11
N LEU A 180 -56.69 -0.94 21.99
CA LEU A 180 -55.42 -1.07 21.28
C LEU A 180 -54.51 -2.07 21.98
N VAL A 181 -54.33 -1.97 23.30
CA VAL A 181 -53.55 -2.93 24.08
C VAL A 181 -54.19 -4.33 24.05
N THR A 182 -55.52 -4.43 24.02
CA THR A 182 -56.20 -5.74 23.88
C THR A 182 -55.92 -6.38 22.52
N SER A 183 -55.81 -5.57 21.47
CA SER A 183 -55.68 -6.05 20.09
C SER A 183 -54.22 -6.28 19.66
N TYR A 184 -53.30 -5.43 20.13
CA TYR A 184 -51.91 -5.34 19.69
C TYR A 184 -50.91 -5.36 20.85
N GLY A 185 -51.35 -5.60 22.10
CA GLY A 185 -50.50 -5.43 23.29
C GLY A 185 -49.24 -6.30 23.33
N SER A 186 -49.24 -7.45 22.65
CA SER A 186 -48.06 -8.31 22.52
C SER A 186 -47.17 -7.97 21.31
N ASP A 187 -47.63 -7.10 20.41
CA ASP A 187 -46.91 -6.76 19.20
C ASP A 187 -45.85 -5.70 19.51
N ILE A 188 -44.71 -5.82 18.82
CA ILE A 188 -43.54 -4.98 19.07
C ILE A 188 -43.68 -3.68 18.28
N VAL A 189 -43.74 -2.58 19.02
CA VAL A 189 -43.50 -1.24 18.47
C VAL A 189 -42.01 -1.18 18.15
N ASN A 190 -41.67 -0.97 16.87
CA ASN A 190 -40.29 -0.82 16.42
C ASN A 190 -39.89 0.65 16.17
N GLY A 191 -40.91 1.51 16.08
CA GLY A 191 -40.76 2.93 15.83
C GLY A 191 -41.69 3.74 16.73
N VAL A 192 -41.15 4.74 17.40
CA VAL A 192 -41.93 5.86 17.92
C VAL A 192 -41.66 7.05 17.03
N VAL A 193 -42.69 7.81 16.69
CA VAL A 193 -42.56 9.06 15.96
C VAL A 193 -43.10 10.17 16.84
N VAL A 194 -42.29 11.21 17.02
CA VAL A 194 -42.76 12.50 17.52
C VAL A 194 -43.04 13.37 16.31
N GLU A 195 -44.29 13.76 16.13
CA GLU A 195 -44.71 14.62 15.04
C GLU A 195 -45.28 15.93 15.59
N LEU A 196 -45.03 17.02 14.87
CA LEU A 196 -45.51 18.34 15.21
C LEU A 196 -46.18 18.94 13.97
N SER A 197 -47.47 19.27 14.10
CA SER A 197 -48.27 19.82 13.01
C SER A 197 -48.83 21.19 13.39
N ALA A 198 -49.03 22.05 12.40
CA ALA A 198 -49.57 23.39 12.62
C ALA A 198 -51.08 23.36 12.90
N ILE A 199 -51.57 24.32 13.70
CA ILE A 199 -53.01 24.50 13.89
C ILE A 199 -53.65 24.98 12.57
N THR A 200 -54.74 24.34 12.16
CA THR A 200 -55.52 24.74 10.98
C THR A 200 -55.89 26.23 11.02
N GLY A 201 -55.38 27.01 10.05
CA GLY A 201 -55.62 28.44 9.92
C GLY A 201 -54.54 29.36 10.49
N ALA A 202 -53.46 28.82 11.05
CA ALA A 202 -52.25 29.60 11.35
C ALA A 202 -51.53 29.99 10.03
N THR A 203 -51.01 31.21 9.95
CA THR A 203 -50.21 31.68 8.81
C THR A 203 -48.82 32.10 9.31
N GLY A 204 -47.75 31.45 8.83
CA GLY A 204 -46.37 31.83 9.17
C GLY A 204 -45.37 30.66 9.20
N LEU A 205 -44.08 30.98 9.09
CA LEU A 205 -42.98 30.06 9.33
C LEU A 205 -42.92 29.70 10.82
N HIS A 206 -43.36 28.49 11.19
CA HIS A 206 -43.20 27.99 12.54
C HIS A 206 -41.89 27.20 12.63
N THR A 207 -41.00 27.59 13.54
CA THR A 207 -39.80 26.81 13.87
C THR A 207 -40.05 26.14 15.21
N VAL A 208 -40.03 24.81 15.21
CA VAL A 208 -40.23 24.00 16.42
C VAL A 208 -38.94 23.25 16.74
N TYR A 209 -38.69 23.01 18.01
CA TYR A 209 -37.53 22.34 18.55
C TYR A 209 -38.03 21.19 19.40
N VAL A 210 -37.46 20.00 19.23
CA VAL A 210 -37.76 18.80 20.04
C VAL A 210 -36.51 18.40 20.80
N ASP A 211 -36.69 18.08 22.08
CA ASP A 211 -35.64 17.68 23.01
C ASP A 211 -36.12 16.58 23.97
N ASP A 212 -35.19 15.85 24.61
CA ASP A 212 -35.41 14.91 25.71
C ASP A 212 -36.67 14.00 25.56
N VAL A 213 -36.60 12.98 24.71
CA VAL A 213 -37.72 12.04 24.53
C VAL A 213 -37.65 10.91 25.54
N THR A 214 -38.75 10.62 26.23
CA THR A 214 -38.87 9.52 27.19
C THR A 214 -39.96 8.58 26.73
N ILE A 215 -39.69 7.27 26.66
CA ILE A 215 -40.68 6.23 26.37
C ILE A 215 -40.76 5.29 27.56
N SER A 216 -41.93 5.19 28.20
CA SER A 216 -42.16 4.34 29.37
C SER A 216 -41.16 4.58 30.52
N GLY A 217 -40.68 5.81 30.70
CA GLY A 217 -39.69 6.16 31.72
C GLY A 217 -38.23 5.89 31.34
N THR A 218 -37.97 5.30 30.16
CA THR A 218 -36.63 5.23 29.57
C THR A 218 -36.37 6.51 28.78
N ILE A 219 -35.30 7.21 29.12
CA ILE A 219 -34.88 8.41 28.40
C ILE A 219 -34.13 7.98 27.14
N TYR A 220 -34.59 8.47 26.00
CA TYR A 220 -33.94 8.39 24.70
C TYR A 220 -33.32 9.77 24.45
N ASP A 221 -32.05 9.88 24.85
CA ASP A 221 -31.29 11.10 24.65
C ASP A 221 -31.08 11.32 23.15
N LEU A 222 -31.61 12.43 22.64
CA LEU A 222 -31.48 12.84 21.26
C LEU A 222 -30.01 13.10 20.90
N GLU A 223 -29.17 13.44 21.88
CA GLU A 223 -27.82 13.94 21.65
C GLU A 223 -26.80 12.86 21.29
N GLY A 224 -27.15 11.58 21.48
CA GLY A 224 -26.16 10.50 21.51
C GLY A 224 -25.14 10.74 22.63
N THR A 225 -24.53 9.69 23.16
CA THR A 225 -23.50 9.83 24.20
C THR A 225 -22.17 10.35 23.62
N ALA A 226 -22.16 11.50 22.95
CA ALA A 226 -20.93 12.25 22.70
C ALA A 226 -20.52 12.96 23.99
N ALA A 227 -20.08 12.18 24.99
CA ALA A 227 -19.32 12.74 26.08
C ALA A 227 -17.93 13.11 25.54
N ASP A 228 -17.51 14.37 25.70
CA ASP A 228 -16.12 14.73 25.49
C ASP A 228 -15.28 14.01 26.56
N TYR A 229 -14.36 13.15 26.11
CA TYR A 229 -13.41 12.48 27.00
C TYR A 229 -12.11 13.28 27.07
N THR A 230 -11.55 13.41 28.26
CA THR A 230 -10.26 14.09 28.46
C THR A 230 -9.06 13.26 28.01
N THR A 231 -9.25 11.96 27.80
CA THR A 231 -8.22 11.00 27.38
C THR A 231 -8.76 10.06 26.32
N ILE A 232 -7.88 9.54 25.48
CA ILE A 232 -8.20 8.55 24.44
C ILE A 232 -8.62 7.24 25.11
N GLN A 233 -7.95 6.80 26.18
CA GLN A 233 -8.33 5.57 26.88
C GLN A 233 -9.77 5.62 27.40
N SER A 234 -10.22 6.74 27.99
CA SER A 234 -11.60 6.85 28.47
C SER A 234 -12.62 6.85 27.33
N ALA A 235 -12.25 7.37 26.15
CA ALA A 235 -13.09 7.26 24.96
C ALA A 235 -13.17 5.81 24.46
N VAL A 236 -12.06 5.07 24.47
CA VAL A 236 -12.02 3.65 24.12
C VAL A 236 -12.87 2.81 25.07
N ASP A 237 -12.74 3.04 26.39
CA ASP A 237 -13.50 2.32 27.43
C ASP A 237 -15.03 2.48 27.28
N ALA A 238 -15.47 3.60 26.69
CA ALA A 238 -16.88 3.91 26.49
C ALA A 238 -17.40 3.56 25.09
N ALA A 239 -16.51 3.24 24.14
CA ALA A 239 -16.88 2.97 22.76
C ALA A 239 -17.55 1.59 22.60
N LEU A 240 -18.44 1.51 21.62
CA LEU A 240 -19.04 0.27 21.13
C LEU A 240 -18.39 -0.14 19.80
N PRO A 241 -18.52 -1.43 19.40
CA PRO A 241 -17.99 -1.86 18.11
C PRO A 241 -18.56 -1.08 16.93
N GLY A 242 -17.68 -0.68 16.00
CA GLY A 242 -18.04 0.14 14.84
C GLY A 242 -18.01 1.66 15.10
N ASP A 243 -17.80 2.09 16.35
CA ASP A 243 -17.70 3.52 16.67
C ASP A 243 -16.47 4.18 16.03
N THR A 244 -16.50 5.51 15.99
CA THR A 244 -15.37 6.34 15.56
C THR A 244 -15.03 7.34 16.65
N ILE A 245 -13.83 7.20 17.23
CA ILE A 245 -13.23 8.17 18.13
C ILE A 245 -12.49 9.22 17.30
N THR A 246 -12.91 10.48 17.46
CA THR A 246 -12.22 11.62 16.84
C THR A 246 -11.39 12.34 17.88
N VAL A 247 -10.10 12.54 17.57
CA VAL A 247 -9.13 13.14 18.49
C VAL A 247 -8.77 14.53 17.97
N VAL A 248 -8.97 15.55 18.81
CA VAL A 248 -8.63 16.94 18.48
C VAL A 248 -7.12 17.17 18.52
N ALA A 249 -6.67 18.30 17.96
CA ALA A 249 -5.27 18.71 18.05
C ALA A 249 -4.83 18.82 19.52
N GLY A 250 -3.65 18.29 19.84
CA GLY A 250 -3.15 18.24 21.21
C GLY A 250 -2.00 17.26 21.39
N ILE A 251 -1.41 17.29 22.58
CA ILE A 251 -0.43 16.30 23.03
C ILE A 251 -1.10 15.47 24.12
N TYR A 252 -1.24 14.18 23.86
CA TYR A 252 -1.85 13.19 24.74
C TYR A 252 -0.72 12.40 25.38
N ASN A 253 -0.42 12.69 26.64
CA ASN A 253 0.66 12.05 27.40
C ASN A 253 0.27 11.88 28.88
N THR A 254 1.17 11.33 29.70
CA THR A 254 0.91 11.17 31.15
C THR A 254 0.67 12.51 31.86
N GLY A 255 1.22 13.62 31.34
CA GLY A 255 0.97 14.98 31.80
C GLY A 255 -0.45 15.49 31.49
N SER A 256 -1.07 14.99 30.42
CA SER A 256 -2.50 15.21 30.10
C SER A 256 -3.42 14.16 30.72
N SER A 257 -2.93 13.36 31.67
CA SER A 257 -3.65 12.26 32.34
C SER A 257 -3.95 11.04 31.44
N GLU A 258 -3.35 10.96 30.26
CA GLU A 258 -3.47 9.77 29.41
C GLU A 258 -2.81 8.55 30.09
N SER A 259 -3.39 7.38 29.89
CA SER A 259 -2.85 6.11 30.38
C SER A 259 -2.19 5.35 29.24
N PHE A 260 -1.03 4.75 29.51
CA PHE A 260 -0.30 3.94 28.54
C PHE A 260 -0.04 2.51 29.06
N PRO A 261 -0.13 1.48 28.19
CA PRO A 261 -0.57 1.59 26.79
C PRO A 261 -2.06 1.96 26.70
N ILE A 262 -2.46 2.57 25.58
CA ILE A 262 -3.86 2.69 25.21
C ILE A 262 -4.33 1.30 24.76
N ASP A 263 -5.23 0.70 25.53
CA ASP A 263 -5.74 -0.66 25.32
C ASP A 263 -6.94 -0.64 24.38
N VAL A 264 -6.70 -0.87 23.08
CA VAL A 264 -7.74 -0.89 22.04
C VAL A 264 -8.35 -2.28 21.93
N ASN A 265 -9.39 -2.52 22.73
CA ASN A 265 -10.05 -3.81 22.93
C ASN A 265 -11.48 -3.88 22.38
N VAL A 266 -11.93 -2.85 21.66
CA VAL A 266 -13.23 -2.76 20.99
C VAL A 266 -13.07 -3.07 19.51
N ALA A 267 -13.84 -4.03 18.99
CA ALA A 267 -13.76 -4.46 17.60
C ALA A 267 -14.30 -3.39 16.64
N ASP A 268 -13.80 -3.36 15.40
CA ASP A 268 -14.24 -2.45 14.35
C ASP A 268 -14.17 -0.95 14.73
N LEU A 269 -13.35 -0.61 15.72
CA LEU A 269 -13.21 0.76 16.22
C LEU A 269 -12.29 1.56 15.31
N THR A 270 -12.70 2.78 14.95
CA THR A 270 -11.83 3.74 14.26
C THR A 270 -11.36 4.81 15.23
N ILE A 271 -10.05 5.06 15.33
CA ILE A 271 -9.47 6.16 16.10
C ILE A 271 -8.71 7.05 15.12
N GLN A 272 -9.10 8.32 15.01
CA GLN A 272 -8.56 9.22 13.98
C GLN A 272 -8.40 10.65 14.51
N SER A 273 -7.36 11.35 14.07
CA SER A 273 -7.19 12.77 14.33
C SER A 273 -8.07 13.60 13.39
N VAL A 274 -8.66 14.68 13.91
CA VAL A 274 -9.31 15.71 13.06
C VAL A 274 -8.34 16.78 12.56
N SER A 275 -7.07 16.72 12.97
CA SER A 275 -6.03 17.73 12.69
C SER A 275 -4.72 17.16 12.14
N ALA A 276 -4.73 15.86 11.78
CA ALA A 276 -3.61 15.10 11.24
C ALA A 276 -2.37 14.99 12.15
N ALA A 277 -1.39 14.20 11.69
CA ALA A 277 -0.22 13.82 12.48
C ALA A 277 0.62 15.01 12.94
N ALA A 278 0.66 16.09 12.16
CA ALA A 278 1.43 17.29 12.49
C ALA A 278 0.91 18.07 13.70
N SER A 279 -0.35 17.86 14.11
CA SER A 279 -1.01 18.62 15.18
C SER A 279 -1.56 17.76 16.32
N THR A 280 -1.57 16.44 16.17
CA THR A 280 -2.02 15.49 17.19
C THR A 280 -0.92 14.50 17.49
N THR A 281 -0.39 14.59 18.71
CA THR A 281 0.68 13.73 19.20
C THR A 281 0.17 12.84 20.32
N ILE A 282 0.44 11.54 20.24
CA ILE A 282 0.27 10.58 21.34
C ILE A 282 1.67 10.19 21.80
N ASP A 283 2.03 10.58 23.02
CA ASP A 283 3.38 10.49 23.56
C ASP A 283 3.39 9.72 24.88
N SER A 284 3.95 8.50 24.86
CA SER A 284 4.08 7.68 26.06
C SER A 284 5.24 8.12 26.96
N GLY A 285 6.12 9.01 26.48
CA GLY A 285 7.39 9.35 27.13
C GLY A 285 8.18 8.08 27.43
N THR A 286 8.63 7.92 28.67
CA THR A 286 9.35 6.71 29.12
C THR A 286 8.43 5.57 29.58
N ALA A 287 7.11 5.68 29.38
CA ALA A 287 6.17 4.62 29.77
C ALA A 287 6.28 3.38 28.85
N GLY A 288 6.96 3.52 27.70
CA GLY A 288 7.19 2.45 26.73
C GLY A 288 6.11 2.43 25.67
N ARG A 289 5.37 1.32 25.56
CA ARG A 289 4.33 1.12 24.53
C ARG A 289 3.25 2.20 24.54
N VAL A 290 2.92 2.74 23.36
CA VAL A 290 1.84 3.72 23.18
C VAL A 290 0.49 3.02 23.06
N MET A 291 0.37 2.00 22.23
CA MET A 291 -0.93 1.36 21.94
C MET A 291 -0.81 -0.16 21.89
N ALA A 292 -1.79 -0.85 22.48
CA ALA A 292 -1.96 -2.29 22.38
C ALA A 292 -3.32 -2.59 21.74
N ILE A 293 -3.31 -3.13 20.52
CA ILE A 293 -4.52 -3.45 19.76
C ILE A 293 -4.82 -4.93 19.91
N SER A 294 -5.88 -5.26 20.65
CA SER A 294 -6.28 -6.65 20.92
C SER A 294 -7.59 -7.06 20.28
N ALA A 295 -8.31 -6.12 19.65
CA ALA A 295 -9.55 -6.38 18.93
C ALA A 295 -9.36 -6.26 17.41
N ALA A 296 -10.11 -7.07 16.66
CA ALA A 296 -10.03 -7.12 15.21
C ALA A 296 -10.79 -5.94 14.56
N GLY A 297 -10.40 -5.59 13.33
CA GLY A 297 -11.10 -4.56 12.53
C GLY A 297 -10.79 -3.13 12.95
N VAL A 298 -9.84 -2.94 13.88
CA VAL A 298 -9.46 -1.61 14.37
C VAL A 298 -8.75 -0.81 13.27
N THR A 299 -9.06 0.48 13.16
CA THR A 299 -8.35 1.42 12.29
C THR A 299 -7.74 2.55 13.10
N ILE A 300 -6.44 2.78 12.95
CA ILE A 300 -5.71 3.90 13.57
C ILE A 300 -5.23 4.85 12.46
N GLY A 301 -5.81 6.05 12.45
CA GLY A 301 -5.48 7.11 11.51
C GLY A 301 -6.41 7.14 10.29
N GLY A 302 -5.83 7.45 9.13
CA GLY A 302 -6.52 7.60 7.84
C GLY A 302 -5.97 8.78 7.06
N THR A 303 -6.20 8.85 5.75
CA THR A 303 -5.67 9.94 4.90
C THR A 303 -6.00 11.32 5.47
N GLY A 304 -4.97 12.08 5.86
CA GLY A 304 -5.12 13.40 6.49
C GLY A 304 -5.64 13.38 7.93
N LYS A 305 -5.65 12.21 8.57
CA LYS A 305 -6.23 11.94 9.90
C LYS A 305 -5.34 11.09 10.81
N GLY A 306 -4.09 10.83 10.43
CA GLY A 306 -3.16 10.09 11.29
C GLY A 306 -2.64 10.89 12.47
N PHE A 307 -1.75 10.26 13.24
CA PHE A 307 -1.15 10.76 14.47
C PHE A 307 0.37 10.86 14.36
N THR A 308 1.00 11.75 15.12
CA THR A 308 2.38 11.50 15.57
C THR A 308 2.30 10.60 16.79
N ILE A 309 2.93 9.44 16.74
CA ILE A 309 2.95 8.42 17.79
C ILE A 309 4.39 8.29 18.24
N GLU A 310 4.69 8.71 19.47
CA GLU A 310 6.06 8.74 19.96
C GLU A 310 6.23 8.15 21.36
N GLY A 311 7.42 7.63 21.62
CA GLY A 311 7.77 7.04 22.92
C GLY A 311 9.26 6.69 22.99
N GLU A 312 9.75 6.61 24.23
CA GLU A 312 11.12 6.27 24.56
C GLU A 312 11.17 5.05 25.49
N GLY A 313 12.23 4.26 25.38
CA GLY A 313 12.55 3.18 26.30
C GLY A 313 12.38 1.81 25.67
N ALA A 314 13.46 1.04 25.70
CA ALA A 314 13.58 -0.29 25.11
C ALA A 314 12.40 -1.22 25.48
N MET A 315 11.59 -1.58 24.49
CA MET A 315 10.45 -2.48 24.65
C MET A 315 10.41 -3.50 23.52
N ALA A 316 10.64 -4.78 23.85
CA ALA A 316 10.54 -5.91 22.92
C ALA A 316 9.20 -5.99 22.16
N ASP A 317 8.15 -5.31 22.64
CA ASP A 317 6.81 -5.35 22.07
C ASP A 317 6.42 -4.08 21.27
N GLY A 318 7.35 -3.15 21.06
CA GLY A 318 7.21 -1.95 20.22
C GLY A 318 6.29 -0.83 20.73
N LEU A 319 6.26 0.31 20.01
CA LEU A 319 5.37 1.45 20.33
C LEU A 319 3.91 1.10 20.06
N ILE A 320 3.64 0.45 18.94
CA ILE A 320 2.33 -0.14 18.61
C ILE A 320 2.47 -1.65 18.59
N TYR A 321 1.70 -2.33 19.43
CA TYR A 321 1.61 -3.79 19.45
C TYR A 321 0.27 -4.23 18.84
N LEU A 322 0.33 -4.98 17.75
CA LEU A 322 -0.83 -5.52 17.05
C LEU A 322 -1.05 -6.98 17.44
N GLY A 323 -1.96 -7.22 18.37
CA GLY A 323 -2.42 -8.55 18.79
C GLY A 323 -3.60 -9.11 17.98
N ALA A 324 -4.15 -8.32 17.07
CA ALA A 324 -5.28 -8.66 16.20
C ALA A 324 -5.17 -7.95 14.84
N SER A 325 -6.05 -8.30 13.89
CA SER A 325 -6.10 -7.62 12.59
C SER A 325 -6.45 -6.15 12.75
N ALA A 326 -5.68 -5.28 12.11
CA ALA A 326 -5.85 -3.84 12.19
C ALA A 326 -5.36 -3.15 10.91
N THR A 327 -5.85 -1.94 10.69
CA THR A 327 -5.33 -0.99 9.70
C THR A 327 -4.64 0.15 10.43
N ILE A 328 -3.34 0.30 10.22
CA ILE A 328 -2.57 1.47 10.68
C ILE A 328 -2.27 2.28 9.42
N THR A 329 -2.66 3.56 9.43
CA THR A 329 -2.51 4.36 8.22
C THR A 329 -2.30 5.86 8.44
N ALA A 330 -1.43 6.44 7.62
CA ALA A 330 -1.08 7.86 7.57
C ALA A 330 -0.51 8.44 8.88
N ASN A 331 0.10 7.60 9.72
CA ASN A 331 0.70 7.96 10.98
C ASN A 331 2.20 8.22 10.84
N ARG A 332 2.76 8.90 11.83
CA ARG A 332 4.19 9.13 11.99
C ARG A 332 4.63 8.50 13.30
N LEU A 333 5.33 7.38 13.24
CA LEU A 333 5.86 6.68 14.40
C LEU A 333 7.29 7.12 14.67
N VAL A 334 7.60 7.47 15.92
CA VAL A 334 8.89 8.05 16.32
C VAL A 334 9.36 7.42 17.62
N GLY A 335 10.50 6.75 17.64
CA GLY A 335 10.98 6.09 18.86
C GLY A 335 12.39 5.56 18.75
N ASP A 336 12.91 4.98 19.83
CA ASP A 336 14.29 4.55 19.97
C ASP A 336 14.46 3.01 20.05
N TYR A 337 13.42 2.30 19.59
CA TYR A 337 13.32 0.84 19.59
C TYR A 337 12.39 0.36 18.45
N TYR A 338 11.87 -0.87 18.50
CA TYR A 338 10.80 -1.35 17.62
C TYR A 338 9.62 -0.36 17.59
N LEU A 339 9.28 0.19 16.42
CA LEU A 339 8.17 1.13 16.33
C LEU A 339 6.83 0.39 16.25
N MET A 340 6.77 -0.70 15.49
CA MET A 340 5.57 -1.53 15.37
C MET A 340 5.92 -3.01 15.48
N VAL A 341 5.09 -3.76 16.21
CA VAL A 341 5.21 -5.22 16.34
C VAL A 341 3.88 -5.87 15.97
N LEU A 342 3.91 -6.79 15.02
CA LEU A 342 2.80 -7.69 14.72
C LEU A 342 2.98 -8.97 15.53
N ALA A 343 2.02 -9.28 16.40
CA ALA A 343 2.10 -10.44 17.29
C ALA A 343 2.04 -11.77 16.51
N PRO A 344 2.55 -12.87 17.11
CA PRO A 344 2.49 -14.18 16.47
C PRO A 344 1.07 -14.60 16.07
N GLY A 345 0.93 -15.15 14.87
CA GLY A 345 -0.34 -15.68 14.37
C GLY A 345 -1.39 -14.64 13.95
N VAL A 346 -1.08 -13.34 14.02
CA VAL A 346 -1.98 -12.29 13.53
C VAL A 346 -2.09 -12.36 12.00
N SER A 347 -3.26 -12.06 11.46
CA SER A 347 -3.47 -12.06 10.01
C SER A 347 -4.25 -10.85 9.52
N GLY A 348 -4.08 -10.49 8.25
CA GLY A 348 -4.87 -9.43 7.62
C GLY A 348 -4.57 -8.03 8.16
N VAL A 349 -3.32 -7.75 8.55
CA VAL A 349 -2.90 -6.40 8.95
C VAL A 349 -2.61 -5.57 7.71
N THR A 350 -3.04 -4.32 7.72
CA THR A 350 -2.67 -3.32 6.70
C THR A 350 -1.88 -2.21 7.39
N VAL A 351 -0.70 -1.91 6.86
CA VAL A 351 0.15 -0.78 7.27
C VAL A 351 0.37 0.07 6.03
N ASP A 352 -0.17 1.28 6.03
CA ASP A 352 -0.39 2.06 4.82
C ASP A 352 -0.06 3.55 4.98
N ASP A 353 0.77 4.11 4.11
CA ASP A 353 1.13 5.54 4.15
C ASP A 353 1.73 6.01 5.51
N ASP A 354 2.29 5.11 6.31
CA ASP A 354 2.91 5.45 7.60
C ASP A 354 4.39 5.85 7.43
N THR A 355 4.89 6.72 8.31
CA THR A 355 6.32 7.09 8.39
C THR A 355 6.95 6.55 9.67
N PHE A 356 8.01 5.78 9.53
CA PHE A 356 8.74 5.11 10.60
C PHE A 356 10.09 5.82 10.85
N LEU A 357 10.18 6.62 11.91
CA LEU A 357 11.41 7.30 12.33
C LEU A 357 11.98 6.64 13.59
N ALA A 358 12.83 5.63 13.40
CA ALA A 358 13.52 5.01 14.53
C ALA A 358 14.87 5.70 14.76
N TYR A 359 15.18 5.99 16.02
CA TYR A 359 16.44 6.56 16.46
C TYR A 359 17.32 5.50 17.08
N TYR A 360 18.62 5.65 16.91
CA TYR A 360 19.58 4.77 17.53
C TYR A 360 19.65 4.97 19.04
N ASN A 361 19.43 3.90 19.78
CA ASN A 361 19.68 3.83 21.21
C ASN A 361 20.95 3.00 21.48
N PRO A 362 22.09 3.61 21.85
CA PRO A 362 23.33 2.87 22.14
C PRO A 362 23.26 1.99 23.40
N THR A 363 22.20 2.13 24.18
CA THR A 363 21.96 1.37 25.41
C THR A 363 20.92 0.27 25.24
N ALA A 364 20.25 0.21 24.09
CA ALA A 364 19.38 -0.90 23.74
C ALA A 364 20.22 -2.17 23.57
N ALA A 365 19.78 -3.27 24.19
CA ALA A 365 20.41 -4.57 24.05
C ALA A 365 20.00 -5.27 22.74
N ASP A 366 18.83 -4.91 22.20
CA ASP A 366 18.28 -5.46 20.97
C ASP A 366 18.34 -4.43 19.84
N GLU A 367 17.97 -4.89 18.64
CA GLU A 367 17.94 -4.11 17.41
C GLU A 367 16.89 -2.99 17.44
N VAL A 368 17.07 -1.96 16.63
CA VAL A 368 16.06 -0.92 16.42
C VAL A 368 15.39 -1.18 15.08
N LEU A 369 14.07 -1.43 15.09
CA LEU A 369 13.33 -1.84 13.89
C LEU A 369 12.17 -0.89 13.60
N GLY A 370 11.90 -0.64 12.32
CA GLY A 370 10.67 0.04 11.92
C GLY A 370 9.45 -0.84 12.23
N VAL A 371 9.39 -2.00 11.60
CA VAL A 371 8.36 -3.01 11.83
C VAL A 371 8.99 -4.37 12.10
N TYR A 372 8.58 -4.99 13.21
CA TYR A 372 8.88 -6.40 13.51
C TYR A 372 7.64 -7.25 13.23
N VAL A 373 7.74 -8.11 12.22
CA VAL A 373 6.70 -9.07 11.84
C VAL A 373 7.04 -10.40 12.48
N ASN A 374 6.30 -10.80 13.51
CA ASN A 374 6.61 -12.01 14.26
C ASN A 374 6.20 -13.29 13.51
N ASN A 375 6.54 -14.44 14.09
CA ASN A 375 6.30 -15.75 13.50
C ASN A 375 4.81 -15.99 13.21
N ASP A 376 4.54 -16.66 12.08
CA ASP A 376 3.19 -17.06 11.65
C ASP A 376 2.22 -15.89 11.39
N VAL A 377 2.71 -14.66 11.21
CA VAL A 377 1.91 -13.56 10.67
C VAL A 377 1.57 -13.86 9.22
N THR A 378 0.31 -13.66 8.80
CA THR A 378 -0.13 -13.99 7.44
C THR A 378 -1.02 -12.94 6.79
N GLY A 379 -1.11 -12.95 5.45
CA GLY A 379 -2.08 -12.17 4.68
C GLY A 379 -2.02 -10.66 4.93
N SER A 380 -0.85 -10.14 5.28
CA SER A 380 -0.66 -8.74 5.68
C SER A 380 -0.01 -7.94 4.57
N THR A 381 -0.31 -6.64 4.51
CA THR A 381 0.16 -5.73 3.46
C THR A 381 0.84 -4.51 4.06
N PHE A 382 2.01 -4.17 3.53
CA PHE A 382 2.76 -2.95 3.81
C PHE A 382 2.81 -2.12 2.53
N ASP A 383 2.02 -1.04 2.45
CA ASP A 383 1.84 -0.21 1.24
C ASP A 383 2.23 1.25 1.49
N GLY A 384 2.97 1.90 0.59
CA GLY A 384 3.18 3.35 0.65
C GLY A 384 3.97 3.90 1.87
N ASN A 385 4.59 3.04 2.69
CA ASN A 385 5.25 3.48 3.92
C ASN A 385 6.64 4.08 3.66
N SER A 386 7.08 4.95 4.56
CA SER A 386 8.39 5.59 4.50
C SER A 386 9.26 5.26 5.71
N PHE A 387 10.46 4.77 5.44
CA PHE A 387 11.53 4.47 6.39
C PHE A 387 12.75 5.34 6.05
N PRO A 388 12.71 6.64 6.38
CA PRO A 388 13.79 7.56 6.03
C PRO A 388 15.02 7.37 6.92
N LEU A 389 16.16 7.84 6.44
CA LEU A 389 17.36 7.96 7.25
C LEU A 389 17.07 8.85 8.47
N GLY A 390 17.32 8.34 9.67
CA GLY A 390 17.10 9.08 10.91
C GLY A 390 17.84 10.43 10.89
N VAL A 391 17.12 11.51 11.20
CA VAL A 391 17.69 12.88 11.28
C VAL A 391 18.54 13.03 12.56
N GLY A 392 19.74 12.45 12.54
CA GLY A 392 20.69 12.46 13.64
C GLY A 392 22.14 12.50 13.14
N THR A 393 23.10 12.72 14.04
CA THR A 393 24.53 12.83 13.69
C THR A 393 25.09 11.50 13.18
N ALA A 394 24.98 11.19 11.89
CA ALA A 394 25.73 10.18 11.09
C ALA A 394 25.96 8.75 11.66
N THR A 395 25.50 8.43 12.86
CA THR A 395 25.75 7.20 13.62
C THR A 395 24.45 6.67 14.22
N GLN A 396 23.30 7.10 13.71
CA GLN A 396 22.00 6.79 14.29
C GLN A 396 21.13 6.10 13.24
N HIS A 397 21.10 4.77 13.25
CA HIS A 397 20.42 4.01 12.21
C HIS A 397 19.46 3.00 12.81
N VAL A 398 18.30 2.87 12.15
CA VAL A 398 17.46 1.68 12.25
C VAL A 398 18.32 0.52 11.76
N ASP A 399 18.26 -0.60 12.47
CA ASP A 399 18.87 -1.82 11.97
C ASP A 399 18.05 -2.23 10.74
N SER A 400 16.87 -2.83 10.89
CA SER A 400 16.02 -3.19 9.74
C SER A 400 14.73 -2.38 9.64
N GLY A 401 14.37 -1.98 8.41
CA GLY A 401 13.13 -1.25 8.14
C GLY A 401 11.91 -2.13 8.44
N ILE A 402 11.85 -3.27 7.76
CA ILE A 402 10.92 -4.36 8.07
C ILE A 402 11.73 -5.62 8.33
N TYR A 403 11.57 -6.20 9.52
CA TYR A 403 12.12 -7.50 9.88
C TYR A 403 11.01 -8.54 9.92
N MET A 404 11.19 -9.66 9.23
CA MET A 404 10.29 -10.80 9.31
C MET A 404 10.95 -11.95 10.05
N ALA A 405 10.37 -12.31 11.20
CA ALA A 405 10.84 -13.39 12.05
C ALA A 405 10.45 -14.77 11.51
N THR A 406 11.24 -15.77 11.90
CA THR A 406 11.08 -17.16 11.46
C THR A 406 9.68 -17.69 11.71
N GLY A 407 8.93 -17.95 10.64
CA GLY A 407 7.63 -18.60 10.67
C GLY A 407 7.75 -20.11 10.81
N THR A 408 6.69 -20.73 11.32
CA THR A 408 6.49 -22.19 11.27
C THR A 408 5.63 -22.60 10.07
N THR A 409 4.93 -21.64 9.46
CA THR A 409 4.17 -21.81 8.21
C THR A 409 5.08 -21.71 7.00
N ALA A 410 4.75 -22.46 5.94
CA ALA A 410 5.51 -22.46 4.69
C ALA A 410 5.31 -21.18 3.87
N ASP A 411 4.10 -20.59 3.92
CA ASP A 411 3.76 -19.37 3.20
C ASP A 411 2.99 -18.39 4.10
N GLN A 412 3.51 -17.17 4.23
CA GLN A 412 2.88 -16.08 4.97
C GLN A 412 1.92 -15.25 4.11
N ASN A 413 2.08 -15.22 2.78
CA ASN A 413 1.29 -14.36 1.88
C ASN A 413 1.38 -12.88 2.31
N ILE A 414 2.59 -12.38 2.55
CA ILE A 414 2.83 -10.98 2.90
C ILE A 414 3.23 -10.22 1.64
N THR A 415 2.65 -9.03 1.47
CA THR A 415 3.00 -8.11 0.37
C THR A 415 3.63 -6.85 0.92
N ILE A 416 4.80 -6.48 0.40
CA ILE A 416 5.51 -5.24 0.70
C ILE A 416 5.60 -4.46 -0.60
N LYS A 417 4.89 -3.35 -0.71
CA LYS A 417 4.86 -2.56 -1.95
C LYS A 417 4.82 -1.06 -1.79
N ASN A 418 5.29 -0.33 -2.79
CA ASN A 418 5.33 1.13 -2.83
C ASN A 418 6.01 1.79 -1.62
N ASN A 419 6.82 1.06 -0.86
CA ASN A 419 7.50 1.62 0.31
C ASN A 419 8.82 2.26 -0.10
N THR A 420 9.24 3.27 0.66
CA THR A 420 10.54 3.93 0.50
C THR A 420 11.43 3.66 1.70
N PHE A 421 12.60 3.10 1.48
CA PHE A 421 13.63 2.85 2.49
C PHE A 421 14.91 3.61 2.14
N GLU A 422 15.44 4.36 3.09
CA GLU A 422 16.67 5.15 2.90
C GLU A 422 17.61 4.96 4.09
N GLY A 423 18.84 4.50 3.86
CA GLY A 423 19.87 4.55 4.89
C GLY A 423 19.79 3.47 5.96
N MET A 424 19.15 2.32 5.68
CA MET A 424 18.99 1.24 6.66
C MET A 424 20.31 0.49 6.88
N GLY A 425 20.60 0.08 8.12
CA GLY A 425 21.75 -0.77 8.43
C GLY A 425 23.15 -0.16 8.30
N LEU A 426 23.29 1.17 8.17
CA LEU A 426 24.59 1.84 8.02
C LEU A 426 25.47 1.87 9.29
N ARG A 427 25.11 1.13 10.34
CA ARG A 427 25.72 1.19 11.68
C ARG A 427 27.16 0.69 11.73
N GLU A 428 27.51 -0.31 10.93
CA GLU A 428 28.85 -0.89 10.89
C GLU A 428 29.18 -1.30 9.46
N SER A 429 30.07 -0.55 8.79
CA SER A 429 30.51 -0.91 7.45
C SER A 429 31.09 -2.33 7.44
N GLY A 430 30.36 -3.28 6.84
CA GLY A 430 30.81 -4.66 6.66
C GLY A 430 30.31 -5.70 7.67
N THR A 431 29.36 -5.37 8.56
CA THR A 431 28.71 -6.37 9.41
C THR A 431 27.48 -6.94 8.68
N LYS A 432 27.52 -8.23 8.31
CA LYS A 432 26.34 -8.97 7.82
C LYS A 432 25.25 -8.95 8.89
N GLY A 433 23.98 -8.72 8.54
CA GLY A 433 22.91 -8.82 9.53
C GLY A 433 21.77 -7.82 9.47
N VAL A 434 21.77 -6.85 8.55
CA VAL A 434 20.93 -5.65 8.70
C VAL A 434 20.51 -5.08 7.34
N ALA A 435 19.19 -4.94 7.10
CA ALA A 435 18.65 -4.63 5.76
C ALA A 435 17.41 -3.72 5.77
N ALA A 436 17.11 -3.07 4.65
CA ALA A 436 15.83 -2.38 4.53
C ALA A 436 14.64 -3.35 4.68
N ILE A 437 14.74 -4.52 4.06
CA ILE A 437 13.81 -5.64 4.26
C ILE A 437 14.61 -6.89 4.61
N GLU A 438 14.31 -7.46 5.77
CA GLU A 438 14.96 -8.67 6.28
C GLU A 438 13.98 -9.84 6.36
N LEU A 439 14.41 -10.97 5.81
CA LEU A 439 13.63 -12.19 5.66
C LEU A 439 14.28 -13.34 6.44
N ALA A 440 13.77 -13.65 7.62
CA ALA A 440 14.19 -14.81 8.39
C ALA A 440 13.03 -15.81 8.48
N GLY A 441 13.18 -16.99 7.88
CA GLY A 441 12.29 -18.15 8.05
C GLY A 441 10.91 -17.98 7.41
N VAL A 442 10.83 -17.37 6.22
CA VAL A 442 9.58 -16.99 5.57
C VAL A 442 9.41 -17.53 4.15
N GLY A 443 8.18 -17.55 3.67
CA GLY A 443 7.78 -17.94 2.32
C GLY A 443 6.46 -17.25 1.91
N GLY A 444 6.11 -17.31 0.64
CA GLY A 444 4.94 -16.60 0.12
C GLY A 444 5.05 -15.09 0.32
N ILE A 445 6.23 -14.53 0.03
CA ILE A 445 6.49 -13.09 0.17
C ILE A 445 6.57 -12.44 -1.21
N THR A 446 5.83 -11.36 -1.39
CA THR A 446 5.90 -10.50 -2.58
C THR A 446 6.47 -9.15 -2.17
N ILE A 447 7.57 -8.74 -2.79
CA ILE A 447 8.21 -7.44 -2.60
C ILE A 447 8.18 -6.74 -3.94
N GLU A 448 7.34 -5.72 -4.10
CA GLU A 448 7.16 -5.06 -5.39
C GLU A 448 7.08 -3.53 -5.35
N GLU A 449 7.56 -2.85 -6.39
CA GLU A 449 7.41 -1.39 -6.52
C GLU A 449 8.00 -0.57 -5.35
N ASN A 450 8.93 -1.13 -4.57
CA ASN A 450 9.60 -0.41 -3.48
C ASN A 450 10.82 0.36 -4.00
N THR A 451 11.16 1.45 -3.32
CA THR A 451 12.40 2.20 -3.51
C THR A 451 13.32 2.00 -2.32
N ILE A 452 14.49 1.38 -2.52
CA ILE A 452 15.43 1.03 -1.46
C ILE A 452 16.79 1.61 -1.81
N THR A 453 17.25 2.55 -0.99
CA THR A 453 18.47 3.33 -1.30
C THR A 453 19.41 3.49 -0.13
N ASN A 454 20.70 3.65 -0.42
CA ASN A 454 21.74 4.01 0.54
C ASN A 454 21.79 3.10 1.78
N SER A 455 21.34 1.85 1.68
CA SER A 455 21.30 0.91 2.80
C SER A 455 22.51 -0.03 2.76
N ASN A 456 22.77 -0.73 3.86
CA ASN A 456 23.77 -1.80 3.85
C ASN A 456 23.31 -2.92 2.92
N ASP A 457 22.23 -3.60 3.29
CA ASP A 457 21.50 -4.51 2.42
C ASP A 457 20.17 -3.89 2.02
N GLY A 458 19.81 -3.99 0.73
CA GLY A 458 18.48 -3.62 0.28
C GLY A 458 17.45 -4.65 0.75
N ILE A 459 17.63 -5.89 0.30
CA ILE A 459 16.85 -7.05 0.74
C ILE A 459 17.81 -8.14 1.16
N TRP A 460 17.64 -8.67 2.37
CA TRP A 460 18.49 -9.72 2.90
C TRP A 460 17.65 -10.89 3.41
N SER A 461 18.10 -12.12 3.17
CA SER A 461 17.60 -13.30 3.89
C SER A 461 18.63 -13.85 4.86
N GLU A 462 18.18 -14.16 6.08
CA GLU A 462 18.98 -14.88 7.07
C GLU A 462 19.04 -16.39 6.72
N GLY A 463 20.12 -17.07 7.11
CA GLY A 463 20.39 -18.45 6.69
C GLY A 463 19.37 -19.49 7.19
N GLY A 464 19.08 -20.50 6.35
CA GLY A 464 18.22 -21.64 6.67
C GLY A 464 16.71 -21.44 6.43
N ALA A 465 16.32 -20.34 5.80
CA ALA A 465 15.13 -19.65 6.25
C ALA A 465 14.19 -19.13 5.14
N LEU A 466 14.29 -19.62 3.91
CA LEU A 466 13.23 -19.39 2.91
C LEU A 466 12.51 -20.70 2.62
N THR A 467 11.27 -20.80 3.11
CA THR A 467 10.46 -22.03 3.17
C THR A 467 9.43 -22.14 2.03
N GLY A 468 9.16 -21.04 1.34
CA GLY A 468 8.16 -20.93 0.27
C GLY A 468 8.61 -19.99 -0.85
N ALA A 469 7.68 -19.62 -1.74
CA ALA A 469 8.01 -18.78 -2.90
C ALA A 469 8.31 -17.33 -2.49
N ILE A 470 9.37 -16.74 -3.05
CA ILE A 470 9.72 -15.32 -2.89
C ILE A 470 9.73 -14.66 -4.25
N THR A 471 8.93 -13.60 -4.41
CA THR A 471 8.86 -12.79 -5.63
C THR A 471 9.34 -11.38 -5.32
N ILE A 472 10.37 -10.93 -6.02
CA ILE A 472 10.91 -9.56 -5.92
C ILE A 472 10.81 -8.94 -7.31
N GLU A 473 9.89 -7.99 -7.50
CA GLU A 473 9.68 -7.39 -8.83
C GLU A 473 9.41 -5.90 -8.86
N ARG A 474 9.84 -5.21 -9.91
CA ARG A 474 9.58 -3.75 -10.10
C ARG A 474 10.13 -2.86 -8.99
N ASN A 475 11.08 -3.32 -8.18
CA ASN A 475 11.73 -2.51 -7.17
C ASN A 475 12.85 -1.66 -7.79
N THR A 476 13.10 -0.50 -7.20
CA THR A 476 14.29 0.32 -7.45
C THR A 476 15.23 0.20 -6.27
N ILE A 477 16.32 -0.55 -6.43
CA ILE A 477 17.29 -0.90 -5.39
C ILE A 477 18.63 -0.31 -5.81
N THR A 478 18.99 0.85 -5.25
CA THR A 478 20.15 1.62 -5.74
C THR A 478 21.06 2.11 -4.63
N ASP A 479 22.34 2.26 -4.95
CA ASP A 479 23.36 2.81 -4.03
C ASP A 479 23.45 2.08 -2.68
N ASN A 480 23.08 0.79 -2.61
CA ASN A 480 23.25 -0.04 -1.42
C ASN A 480 24.62 -0.74 -1.45
N VAL A 481 25.11 -1.23 -0.31
CA VAL A 481 26.32 -2.07 -0.34
C VAL A 481 25.99 -3.36 -1.10
N TRP A 482 24.94 -4.05 -0.67
CA TRP A 482 24.37 -5.21 -1.34
C TRP A 482 22.92 -4.89 -1.71
N GLY A 483 22.56 -5.05 -2.98
CA GLY A 483 21.19 -4.84 -3.44
C GLY A 483 20.25 -5.90 -2.87
N ILE A 484 20.53 -7.16 -3.19
CA ILE A 484 19.81 -8.33 -2.69
C ILE A 484 20.82 -9.40 -2.28
N GLU A 485 20.73 -9.93 -1.06
CA GLU A 485 21.56 -11.06 -0.60
C GLU A 485 20.68 -12.20 -0.06
N PHE A 486 20.89 -13.41 -0.58
CA PHE A 486 20.31 -14.63 -0.04
C PHE A 486 21.37 -15.47 0.67
N SER A 487 21.21 -15.65 1.98
CA SER A 487 22.10 -16.49 2.79
C SER A 487 21.89 -17.99 2.51
N PRO A 488 22.88 -18.85 2.84
CA PRO A 488 22.77 -20.30 2.70
C PRO A 488 21.59 -20.89 3.47
N GLY A 489 21.05 -22.01 2.98
CA GLY A 489 19.92 -22.75 3.56
C GLY A 489 18.55 -22.35 3.00
N THR A 490 18.52 -21.55 1.94
CA THR A 490 17.31 -21.24 1.19
C THR A 490 16.82 -22.47 0.41
N THR A 491 15.54 -22.84 0.56
CA THR A 491 14.94 -24.00 -0.15
C THR A 491 13.72 -23.63 -1.01
N GLY A 492 13.18 -22.43 -0.82
CA GLY A 492 12.09 -21.86 -1.62
C GLY A 492 12.50 -21.49 -3.05
N SER A 493 11.51 -21.35 -3.93
CA SER A 493 11.72 -20.78 -5.27
C SER A 493 11.83 -19.27 -5.19
N ILE A 494 12.88 -18.70 -5.75
CA ILE A 494 13.12 -17.25 -5.77
C ILE A 494 13.05 -16.75 -7.21
N ALA A 495 12.19 -15.76 -7.43
CA ALA A 495 12.12 -14.99 -8.68
C ALA A 495 12.42 -13.52 -8.38
N VAL A 496 13.49 -13.00 -8.98
CA VAL A 496 13.87 -11.59 -8.94
C VAL A 496 13.76 -11.08 -10.37
N THR A 497 12.72 -10.35 -10.73
CA THR A 497 12.52 -9.94 -12.13
C THR A 497 12.02 -8.50 -12.25
N TYR A 498 12.36 -7.80 -13.32
CA TYR A 498 11.93 -6.42 -13.56
C TYR A 498 12.34 -5.43 -12.47
N ASN A 499 13.45 -5.63 -11.78
CA ASN A 499 13.99 -4.67 -10.82
C ASN A 499 15.05 -3.77 -11.47
N ASN A 500 15.23 -2.57 -10.92
CA ASN A 500 16.37 -1.70 -11.17
C ASN A 500 17.41 -1.93 -10.06
N LEU A 501 18.51 -2.61 -10.40
CA LEU A 501 19.66 -2.82 -9.54
C LEU A 501 20.80 -1.94 -10.08
N GLU A 502 21.06 -0.78 -9.47
CA GLU A 502 22.05 0.16 -10.00
C GLU A 502 22.84 0.87 -8.89
N GLY A 503 24.16 0.93 -9.05
CA GLY A 503 25.04 1.63 -8.11
C GLY A 503 25.31 0.83 -6.83
N ASN A 504 24.86 -0.43 -6.77
CA ASN A 504 25.19 -1.32 -5.66
C ASN A 504 26.57 -1.95 -5.86
N THR A 505 27.25 -2.36 -4.78
CA THR A 505 28.52 -3.11 -4.93
C THR A 505 28.25 -4.48 -5.57
N TYR A 506 27.20 -5.14 -5.09
CA TYR A 506 26.59 -6.29 -5.72
C TYR A 506 25.10 -6.01 -5.92
N GLY A 507 24.59 -6.28 -7.12
CA GLY A 507 23.16 -6.20 -7.40
C GLY A 507 22.42 -7.39 -6.77
N LEU A 508 23.00 -8.59 -6.88
CA LEU A 508 22.46 -9.80 -6.29
C LEU A 508 23.56 -10.78 -5.87
N VAL A 509 23.50 -11.23 -4.62
CA VAL A 509 24.33 -12.31 -4.07
C VAL A 509 23.45 -13.48 -3.68
N ASN A 510 23.81 -14.66 -4.18
CA ASN A 510 23.27 -15.94 -3.80
C ASN A 510 24.39 -16.79 -3.18
N ASP A 511 24.41 -16.85 -1.85
CA ASP A 511 25.36 -17.69 -1.11
C ASP A 511 24.86 -19.15 -0.99
N GLU A 512 23.66 -19.48 -1.51
CA GLU A 512 23.12 -20.84 -1.52
C GLU A 512 23.66 -21.66 -2.71
N SER A 513 24.52 -22.63 -2.41
CA SER A 513 25.20 -23.46 -3.41
C SER A 513 24.30 -24.44 -4.17
N GLY A 514 23.12 -24.79 -3.64
CA GLY A 514 22.20 -25.78 -4.21
C GLY A 514 21.04 -25.21 -5.03
N LEU A 515 20.89 -23.89 -5.10
CA LEU A 515 19.78 -23.21 -5.77
C LEU A 515 20.31 -22.18 -6.76
N THR A 516 19.74 -22.15 -7.96
CA THR A 516 19.94 -21.03 -8.89
C THR A 516 18.76 -20.08 -8.76
N VAL A 517 19.04 -18.80 -8.46
CA VAL A 517 18.01 -17.75 -8.41
C VAL A 517 17.66 -17.34 -9.83
N ASP A 518 16.36 -17.30 -10.17
CA ASP A 518 15.88 -16.69 -11.41
C ASP A 518 15.95 -15.18 -11.29
N ALA A 519 16.94 -14.57 -11.94
CA ALA A 519 17.22 -13.14 -11.93
C ALA A 519 17.09 -12.53 -13.34
N ARG A 520 16.30 -13.14 -14.22
CA ARG A 520 16.12 -12.68 -15.60
C ARG A 520 15.30 -11.40 -15.63
N ASN A 521 15.49 -10.64 -16.69
CA ASN A 521 14.78 -9.39 -16.96
C ASN A 521 14.93 -8.33 -15.86
N ASN A 522 16.09 -8.21 -15.22
CA ASN A 522 16.44 -7.06 -14.39
C ASN A 522 17.32 -6.07 -15.15
N TRP A 523 17.27 -4.79 -14.77
CA TRP A 523 18.27 -3.79 -15.11
C TRP A 523 19.39 -3.81 -14.08
N TRP A 524 20.64 -3.85 -14.53
CA TRP A 524 21.83 -4.00 -13.67
C TRP A 524 22.70 -2.73 -13.61
N GLY A 525 22.13 -1.55 -13.88
CA GLY A 525 22.90 -0.29 -13.93
C GLY A 525 23.70 -0.07 -15.22
N ASN A 526 23.83 -1.09 -16.07
CA ASN A 526 24.45 -0.98 -17.38
C ASN A 526 23.82 -1.93 -18.41
N ALA A 527 23.76 -1.49 -19.67
CA ALA A 527 23.21 -2.30 -20.77
C ALA A 527 24.04 -3.55 -21.08
N SER A 528 25.31 -3.61 -20.66
CA SER A 528 26.11 -4.84 -20.74
C SER A 528 25.66 -5.95 -19.79
N GLY A 529 24.73 -5.67 -18.87
CA GLY A 529 24.32 -6.60 -17.84
C GLY A 529 25.27 -6.61 -16.64
N PRO A 530 25.08 -7.55 -15.70
CA PRO A 530 25.80 -7.57 -14.45
C PRO A 530 27.27 -7.94 -14.64
N ALA A 531 28.14 -7.39 -13.80
CA ALA A 531 29.52 -7.85 -13.72
C ALA A 531 29.58 -9.24 -13.04
N ASP A 532 30.14 -10.24 -13.74
CA ASP A 532 30.24 -11.61 -13.25
C ASP A 532 31.71 -12.03 -13.15
N ALA A 533 32.23 -12.02 -11.93
CA ALA A 533 33.64 -12.35 -11.67
C ALA A 533 33.99 -13.81 -12.01
N VAL A 534 33.02 -14.72 -11.92
CA VAL A 534 33.21 -16.14 -12.23
C VAL A 534 33.34 -16.31 -13.75
N LYS A 535 32.42 -15.73 -14.53
CA LYS A 535 32.53 -15.73 -15.99
C LYS A 535 33.76 -14.96 -16.47
N LEU A 536 34.11 -13.82 -15.84
CA LEU A 536 35.35 -13.10 -16.17
C LEU A 536 36.58 -13.98 -16.02
N GLY A 537 36.70 -14.70 -14.89
CA GLY A 537 37.83 -15.60 -14.64
C GLY A 537 37.85 -16.84 -15.54
N ALA A 538 36.69 -17.29 -16.02
CA ALA A 538 36.56 -18.50 -16.83
C ALA A 538 36.69 -18.25 -18.35
N THR A 539 36.19 -17.11 -18.86
CA THR A 539 36.09 -16.84 -20.31
C THR A 539 36.54 -15.44 -20.72
N GLY A 540 36.97 -14.59 -19.78
CA GLY A 540 37.26 -13.18 -20.07
C GLY A 540 36.01 -12.31 -20.25
N TYR A 541 34.82 -12.85 -19.95
CA TYR A 541 33.56 -12.12 -20.00
C TYR A 541 33.64 -10.81 -19.22
N THR A 542 33.32 -9.70 -19.89
CA THR A 542 33.38 -8.36 -19.32
C THR A 542 32.04 -7.65 -19.48
N ALA A 543 31.50 -7.18 -18.36
CA ALA A 543 30.31 -6.34 -18.26
C ALA A 543 30.52 -5.31 -17.12
N TYR A 544 29.69 -4.26 -17.09
CA TYR A 544 29.90 -3.05 -16.29
C TYR A 544 28.72 -2.68 -15.40
N GLY A 545 27.71 -3.54 -15.30
CA GLY A 545 26.64 -3.38 -14.33
C GLY A 545 27.06 -3.80 -12.93
N ASP A 546 26.12 -3.69 -11.99
CA ASP A 546 26.27 -4.16 -10.62
C ASP A 546 26.66 -5.64 -10.61
N SER A 547 27.49 -6.02 -9.63
CA SER A 547 28.08 -7.36 -9.61
C SER A 547 27.07 -8.44 -9.21
N VAL A 548 27.28 -9.66 -9.70
CA VAL A 548 26.54 -10.86 -9.27
C VAL A 548 27.47 -11.94 -8.73
N SER A 549 26.93 -12.80 -7.86
CA SER A 549 27.60 -14.03 -7.44
C SER A 549 27.41 -15.17 -8.46
N ALA A 550 27.98 -16.33 -8.14
CA ALA A 550 27.61 -17.59 -8.80
C ALA A 550 26.14 -17.96 -8.53
N SER A 551 25.61 -18.91 -9.31
CA SER A 551 24.24 -19.47 -9.15
C SER A 551 23.12 -18.42 -9.26
N VAL A 552 23.30 -17.46 -10.16
CA VAL A 552 22.29 -16.44 -10.52
C VAL A 552 22.03 -16.56 -12.02
N ASP A 553 20.79 -16.85 -12.40
CA ASP A 553 20.37 -16.86 -13.80
C ASP A 553 19.85 -15.48 -14.20
N TYR A 554 20.74 -14.63 -14.73
CA TYR A 554 20.44 -13.26 -15.13
C TYR A 554 20.24 -13.08 -16.64
N GLU A 555 20.33 -14.15 -17.44
CA GLU A 555 20.23 -14.08 -18.90
C GLU A 555 18.83 -14.52 -19.38
N PRO A 556 18.06 -13.67 -20.08
CA PRO A 556 18.41 -12.33 -20.54
C PRO A 556 18.21 -11.25 -19.48
N TRP A 557 18.94 -10.14 -19.59
CA TRP A 557 18.76 -8.93 -18.77
C TRP A 557 18.08 -7.80 -19.57
N LEU A 558 17.64 -6.73 -18.88
CA LEU A 558 17.07 -5.56 -19.55
C LEU A 558 18.17 -4.60 -20.03
N LEU A 559 17.97 -3.97 -21.19
CA LEU A 559 18.91 -2.98 -21.73
C LEU A 559 18.63 -1.53 -21.27
N ALA A 560 17.59 -1.33 -20.46
CA ALA A 560 17.21 -0.05 -19.90
C ALA A 560 16.50 -0.24 -18.55
N VAL A 561 16.47 0.83 -17.76
CA VAL A 561 15.72 0.91 -16.50
C VAL A 561 14.25 0.54 -16.70
N VAL A 562 13.69 -0.16 -15.72
CA VAL A 562 12.26 -0.38 -15.55
C VAL A 562 11.61 0.92 -15.09
N VAL A 563 10.55 1.33 -15.78
CA VAL A 563 9.77 2.52 -15.45
C VAL A 563 8.35 2.10 -15.12
N THR A 564 7.85 2.50 -13.96
CA THR A 564 6.50 2.15 -13.51
C THR A 564 5.45 2.54 -14.56
N GLY A 565 4.55 1.61 -14.87
CA GLY A 565 3.50 1.79 -15.89
C GLY A 565 3.97 1.69 -17.35
N VAL A 566 5.26 1.47 -17.61
CA VAL A 566 5.81 1.26 -18.97
C VAL A 566 6.21 -0.20 -19.13
N PRO A 567 5.66 -0.93 -20.12
CA PRO A 567 6.08 -2.29 -20.41
C PRO A 567 7.58 -2.37 -20.73
N SER A 568 8.30 -3.24 -20.03
CA SER A 568 9.71 -3.52 -20.31
C SER A 568 9.85 -4.33 -21.59
N THR A 569 10.88 -4.02 -22.39
CA THR A 569 11.22 -4.83 -23.56
C THR A 569 12.10 -5.99 -23.12
N THR A 570 11.59 -7.22 -23.23
CA THR A 570 12.33 -8.45 -22.94
C THR A 570 12.96 -9.01 -24.22
N PHE A 571 13.93 -9.89 -24.02
CA PHE A 571 14.67 -10.55 -25.10
C PHE A 571 14.69 -12.06 -24.87
N ASP A 572 15.02 -12.85 -25.89
CA ASP A 572 15.35 -14.27 -25.73
C ASP A 572 16.80 -14.45 -25.27
N LYS A 573 17.68 -13.54 -25.73
CA LYS A 573 19.11 -13.53 -25.38
C LYS A 573 19.63 -12.11 -25.29
N THR A 574 20.60 -11.89 -24.41
CA THR A 574 21.38 -10.66 -24.36
C THR A 574 22.87 -10.94 -24.46
N LEU A 575 23.59 -10.04 -25.12
CA LEU A 575 25.04 -10.08 -25.27
C LEU A 575 25.65 -8.80 -24.69
N ALA A 576 26.68 -8.98 -23.87
CA ALA A 576 27.44 -7.88 -23.29
C ALA A 576 28.43 -7.32 -24.32
N LEU A 577 28.52 -6.00 -24.41
CA LEU A 577 29.53 -5.30 -25.20
C LEU A 577 30.57 -4.67 -24.26
N LYS A 578 31.84 -4.93 -24.53
CA LYS A 578 32.98 -4.31 -23.86
C LYS A 578 33.04 -2.81 -24.16
N ALA A 579 33.63 -2.04 -23.25
CA ALA A 579 34.12 -0.70 -23.55
C ALA A 579 35.23 -0.81 -24.61
N GLY A 580 35.12 -0.05 -25.69
CA GLY A 580 35.95 -0.24 -26.87
C GLY A 580 35.28 -1.14 -27.89
N TRP A 581 36.03 -2.05 -28.51
CA TRP A 581 35.53 -2.91 -29.58
C TRP A 581 35.13 -4.29 -29.06
N THR A 582 33.98 -4.78 -29.50
CA THR A 582 33.51 -6.14 -29.29
C THR A 582 33.13 -6.74 -30.63
N LEU A 583 33.56 -7.98 -30.87
CA LEU A 583 33.17 -8.75 -32.04
C LEU A 583 32.03 -9.68 -31.59
N ILE A 584 30.84 -9.47 -32.17
CA ILE A 584 29.63 -10.21 -31.79
C ILE A 584 29.05 -10.97 -32.97
N SER A 585 28.34 -12.05 -32.68
CA SER A 585 27.53 -12.82 -33.62
C SER A 585 26.30 -13.41 -32.95
N VAL A 586 25.53 -14.18 -33.72
CA VAL A 586 24.35 -14.90 -33.25
C VAL A 586 24.39 -16.35 -33.67
N ASP A 587 23.77 -17.16 -32.83
CA ASP A 587 23.73 -18.61 -32.92
C ASP A 587 22.53 -19.13 -33.73
N LYS A 588 21.49 -18.30 -33.90
CA LYS A 588 20.26 -18.59 -34.64
C LYS A 588 19.74 -17.35 -35.38
N ALA A 589 18.78 -17.56 -36.29
CA ALA A 589 18.15 -16.47 -37.02
C ALA A 589 17.48 -15.45 -36.08
N VAL A 590 17.71 -14.16 -36.34
CA VAL A 590 17.21 -13.05 -35.54
C VAL A 590 15.94 -12.48 -36.17
N ALA A 591 14.83 -12.45 -35.43
CA ALA A 591 13.63 -11.74 -35.85
C ALA A 591 13.73 -10.25 -35.55
N SER A 592 14.25 -9.89 -34.38
CA SER A 592 14.50 -8.50 -34.00
C SER A 592 15.63 -8.40 -32.99
N SER A 593 16.26 -7.23 -32.90
CA SER A 593 17.23 -6.94 -31.86
C SER A 593 17.16 -5.48 -31.41
N ALA A 594 17.76 -5.18 -30.27
CA ALA A 594 17.93 -3.84 -29.72
C ALA A 594 19.39 -3.65 -29.31
N TRP A 595 19.96 -2.48 -29.61
CA TRP A 595 21.39 -2.20 -29.43
C TRP A 595 21.54 -0.93 -28.61
N VAL A 596 22.23 -1.01 -27.47
CA VAL A 596 22.38 0.10 -26.53
C VAL A 596 23.88 0.34 -26.26
N GLY A 597 24.28 1.63 -26.21
CA GLY A 597 25.67 2.04 -25.95
C GLY A 597 26.61 2.04 -27.17
N MET A 598 26.12 1.66 -28.35
CA MET A 598 26.90 1.63 -29.58
C MET A 598 27.22 3.03 -30.12
N THR A 599 28.46 3.22 -30.56
CA THR A 599 28.93 4.41 -31.29
C THR A 599 29.26 4.12 -32.76
N LEU A 600 29.75 2.92 -33.06
CA LEU A 600 30.10 2.46 -34.41
C LEU A 600 29.82 0.96 -34.52
N ALA A 601 29.47 0.49 -35.71
CA ALA A 601 29.47 -0.93 -36.05
C ALA A 601 29.97 -1.17 -37.46
N PHE A 602 30.76 -2.23 -37.65
CA PHE A 602 31.34 -2.62 -38.93
C PHE A 602 31.27 -4.12 -39.16
N LYS A 603 30.92 -4.50 -40.39
CA LYS A 603 31.12 -5.86 -40.90
C LYS A 603 32.26 -5.87 -41.90
N TYR A 604 32.88 -7.02 -42.07
CA TYR A 604 33.93 -7.21 -43.06
C TYR A 604 33.38 -7.89 -44.32
N ILE A 605 33.71 -7.34 -45.49
CA ILE A 605 33.42 -7.92 -46.80
C ILE A 605 34.77 -8.12 -47.53
N PRO A 606 35.11 -9.32 -48.03
CA PRO A 606 36.45 -9.58 -48.58
C PRO A 606 36.85 -8.65 -49.75
N THR A 607 35.91 -8.31 -50.64
CA THR A 607 36.14 -7.35 -51.74
C THR A 607 36.11 -5.87 -51.31
N GLY A 608 35.49 -5.55 -50.18
CA GLY A 608 35.17 -4.17 -49.77
C GLY A 608 35.87 -3.69 -48.50
N GLY A 609 36.54 -4.56 -47.76
CA GLY A 609 37.07 -4.28 -46.43
C GLY A 609 35.97 -4.09 -45.39
N PHE A 610 36.23 -3.23 -44.40
CA PHE A 610 35.27 -2.89 -43.36
C PHE A 610 34.23 -1.88 -43.86
N VAL A 611 32.96 -2.25 -43.76
CA VAL A 611 31.82 -1.40 -44.12
C VAL A 611 30.87 -1.25 -42.93
N PRO A 612 30.13 -0.13 -42.80
CA PRO A 612 29.17 0.05 -41.72
C PRO A 612 28.17 -1.10 -41.65
N ALA A 613 27.84 -1.53 -40.43
CA ALA A 613 26.83 -2.55 -40.15
C ALA A 613 25.61 -1.95 -39.45
N THR A 614 24.48 -2.64 -39.57
CA THR A 614 23.17 -2.31 -39.03
C THR A 614 22.56 -3.53 -38.35
N LEU A 615 21.39 -3.34 -37.75
CA LEU A 615 20.62 -4.40 -37.10
C LEU A 615 20.41 -5.64 -37.99
N ALA A 616 20.15 -5.42 -39.28
CA ALA A 616 19.85 -6.48 -40.24
C ALA A 616 21.09 -7.31 -40.62
N ASP A 617 22.28 -6.91 -40.22
CA ASP A 617 23.51 -7.64 -40.52
C ASP A 617 23.82 -8.72 -39.47
N LEU A 618 23.12 -8.72 -38.34
CA LEU A 618 23.31 -9.70 -37.26
C LEU A 618 22.58 -11.01 -37.63
N GLU A 619 23.26 -11.80 -38.44
CA GLU A 619 22.78 -13.08 -38.96
C GLU A 619 23.76 -14.21 -38.60
N PRO A 620 23.28 -15.47 -38.53
CA PRO A 620 24.15 -16.63 -38.35
C PRO A 620 25.30 -16.67 -39.35
N LEU A 621 26.43 -17.26 -38.92
CA LEU A 621 27.70 -17.33 -39.67
C LEU A 621 28.38 -15.98 -39.92
N THR A 622 27.82 -14.87 -39.45
CA THR A 622 28.39 -13.52 -39.57
C THR A 622 28.71 -12.93 -38.21
N ALA A 623 29.89 -12.29 -38.14
CA ALA A 623 30.31 -11.52 -36.99
C ALA A 623 30.47 -10.03 -37.36
N ILE A 624 30.23 -9.17 -36.38
CA ILE A 624 30.22 -7.71 -36.52
C ILE A 624 31.07 -7.10 -35.41
N TYR A 625 31.93 -6.14 -35.76
CA TYR A 625 32.60 -5.29 -34.79
C TYR A 625 31.67 -4.18 -34.33
N VAL A 626 31.51 -4.05 -33.03
CA VAL A 626 30.69 -3.04 -32.39
C VAL A 626 31.55 -2.25 -31.43
N LYS A 627 31.47 -0.92 -31.46
CA LYS A 627 32.23 -0.04 -30.58
C LYS A 627 31.34 0.65 -29.55
N THR A 628 31.72 0.59 -28.28
CA THR A 628 31.10 1.34 -27.18
C THR A 628 32.13 2.20 -26.44
N VAL A 629 31.67 3.10 -25.56
CA VAL A 629 32.55 3.96 -24.74
C VAL A 629 32.61 3.52 -23.27
N GLY A 630 31.55 2.91 -22.73
CA GLY A 630 31.45 2.53 -21.32
C GLY A 630 30.72 1.21 -21.10
N GLY A 631 30.79 0.32 -22.09
CA GLY A 631 29.94 -0.86 -22.18
C GLY A 631 28.64 -0.59 -22.92
N GLY A 632 27.98 -1.67 -23.31
CA GLY A 632 26.69 -1.65 -23.99
C GLY A 632 26.11 -3.05 -24.06
N GLY A 633 24.94 -3.19 -24.68
CA GLY A 633 24.29 -4.48 -24.80
C GLY A 633 23.54 -4.65 -26.11
N VAL A 634 23.41 -5.90 -26.53
CA VAL A 634 22.57 -6.30 -27.65
C VAL A 634 21.54 -7.29 -27.13
N GLY A 635 20.26 -6.96 -27.28
CA GLY A 635 19.13 -7.85 -26.99
C GLY A 635 18.63 -8.46 -28.28
N ILE A 636 18.34 -9.76 -28.26
CA ILE A 636 18.01 -10.57 -29.44
C ILE A 636 16.68 -11.28 -29.17
N ASN A 637 15.77 -11.19 -30.13
CA ASN A 637 14.61 -12.05 -30.24
C ASN A 637 14.80 -12.93 -31.48
N TYR A 638 14.74 -14.23 -31.29
CA TYR A 638 14.92 -15.19 -32.37
C TYR A 638 13.65 -15.28 -33.23
N ALA A 639 13.82 -15.69 -34.48
CA ALA A 639 12.68 -16.02 -35.34
C ALA A 639 11.99 -17.31 -34.83
N GLU A 640 10.65 -17.36 -34.88
CA GLU A 640 9.90 -18.57 -34.52
C GLU A 640 10.31 -19.77 -35.41
N ASP A 641 10.57 -20.92 -34.79
CA ASP A 641 11.03 -22.16 -35.42
C ASP A 641 9.98 -22.73 -36.41
N GLU A 642 10.25 -22.64 -37.72
CA GLU A 642 9.79 -23.66 -38.67
C GLU A 642 11.01 -24.19 -39.45
N ASP A 643 11.49 -25.39 -39.07
CA ASP A 643 12.56 -26.21 -39.67
C ASP A 643 14.03 -25.82 -39.30
N PRO A 644 15.01 -26.75 -39.35
CA PRO A 644 16.37 -26.49 -38.92
C PRO A 644 17.03 -25.61 -39.98
N ALA A 645 16.97 -24.30 -39.76
CA ALA A 645 17.34 -23.32 -40.76
C ALA A 645 18.79 -23.56 -41.22
N PHE A 646 18.96 -24.18 -42.38
CA PHE A 646 20.26 -24.33 -43.02
C PHE A 646 20.82 -22.93 -43.27
N TYR A 647 21.86 -22.59 -42.52
CA TYR A 647 22.57 -21.33 -42.69
C TYR A 647 23.67 -21.54 -43.70
N SER A 648 23.82 -20.60 -44.63
CA SER A 648 24.94 -20.63 -45.56
C SER A 648 25.50 -19.23 -45.78
N LYS A 649 26.81 -19.20 -46.00
CA LYS A 649 27.58 -17.98 -46.24
C LYS A 649 28.60 -18.24 -47.33
N ALA A 650 28.59 -17.41 -48.35
CA ALA A 650 29.63 -17.42 -49.37
C ALA A 650 30.94 -16.90 -48.76
N LEU A 651 32.00 -17.70 -48.90
CA LEU A 651 33.37 -17.33 -48.57
C LEU A 651 34.13 -17.02 -49.86
N GLU A 652 34.97 -16.00 -49.82
CA GLU A 652 35.84 -15.63 -50.94
C GLU A 652 37.27 -16.14 -50.71
N ALA A 653 38.07 -16.25 -51.78
CA ALA A 653 39.50 -16.47 -51.62
C ALA A 653 40.15 -15.30 -50.86
N GLY A 654 40.97 -15.60 -49.86
CA GLY A 654 41.54 -14.65 -48.91
C GLY A 654 40.84 -14.69 -47.56
N TRP A 655 40.90 -13.57 -46.83
CA TRP A 655 40.33 -13.45 -45.50
C TRP A 655 38.82 -13.29 -45.54
N ASN A 656 38.13 -14.01 -44.66
CA ASN A 656 36.71 -13.93 -44.36
C ASN A 656 36.52 -13.80 -42.86
N LEU A 657 35.45 -13.12 -42.45
CA LEU A 657 35.05 -13.03 -41.05
C LEU A 657 33.80 -13.88 -40.85
N ILE A 658 33.91 -14.90 -40.00
CA ILE A 658 32.87 -15.91 -39.77
C ILE A 658 32.49 -15.97 -38.30
N SER A 659 31.34 -16.57 -38.03
CA SER A 659 30.94 -17.10 -36.72
C SER A 659 30.38 -18.51 -36.94
N ILE A 660 29.90 -19.14 -35.87
CA ILE A 660 29.23 -20.46 -35.95
C ILE A 660 27.83 -20.39 -35.30
N PRO A 661 26.85 -21.21 -35.73
CA PRO A 661 25.59 -21.40 -35.03
C PRO A 661 25.71 -22.49 -33.94
N SER A 662 24.80 -22.52 -32.96
CA SER A 662 24.76 -23.45 -31.79
C SER A 662 24.52 -24.94 -32.16
N THR A 663 24.89 -26.04 -31.45
CA THR A 663 25.76 -26.36 -30.25
C THR A 663 26.16 -27.88 -30.12
N VAL A 664 26.28 -28.72 -31.16
CA VAL A 664 26.58 -30.18 -30.95
C VAL A 664 27.49 -30.86 -31.98
N ALA A 665 28.20 -30.08 -32.79
CA ALA A 665 29.27 -30.58 -33.63
C ALA A 665 30.60 -30.00 -33.13
N SER A 666 31.66 -30.80 -33.08
CA SER A 666 32.99 -30.27 -32.76
C SER A 666 33.38 -29.21 -33.79
N THR A 667 34.31 -28.30 -33.47
CA THR A 667 34.76 -27.29 -34.44
C THR A 667 35.27 -27.94 -35.73
N ASP A 668 35.87 -29.14 -35.63
CA ASP A 668 36.25 -29.97 -36.76
C ASP A 668 35.05 -30.40 -37.61
N ASP A 669 33.97 -30.90 -37.00
CA ASP A 669 32.77 -31.30 -37.76
C ASP A 669 32.20 -30.14 -38.59
N ILE A 670 32.21 -28.92 -38.03
CA ILE A 670 31.68 -27.72 -38.67
C ILE A 670 32.61 -27.22 -39.79
N LEU A 671 33.92 -27.21 -39.55
CA LEU A 671 34.88 -26.62 -40.48
C LEU A 671 35.49 -27.62 -41.47
N SER A 672 35.42 -28.92 -41.21
CA SER A 672 35.99 -29.97 -42.06
C SER A 672 35.51 -29.94 -43.52
N PRO A 673 34.25 -29.52 -43.85
CA PRO A 673 33.86 -29.32 -45.24
C PRO A 673 34.68 -28.25 -45.96
N LEU A 674 35.23 -27.27 -45.23
CA LEU A 674 36.07 -26.21 -45.79
C LEU A 674 37.54 -26.61 -45.92
N ARG A 675 37.95 -27.79 -45.43
CA ARG A 675 39.35 -28.24 -45.49
C ARG A 675 39.87 -28.38 -46.92
N TYR A 676 39.03 -28.90 -47.82
CA TYR A 676 39.39 -29.10 -49.22
C TYR A 676 38.27 -28.60 -50.13
N VAL A 677 38.63 -27.73 -51.07
CA VAL A 677 37.69 -27.08 -51.99
C VAL A 677 38.01 -27.44 -53.43
N MET A 678 36.99 -27.44 -54.29
CA MET A 678 37.13 -27.82 -55.70
C MET A 678 37.25 -26.59 -56.60
N ILE A 679 38.39 -26.42 -57.28
CA ILE A 679 38.55 -25.46 -58.38
C ILE A 679 38.46 -26.22 -59.70
N GLY A 680 37.30 -26.16 -60.35
CA GLY A 680 37.02 -26.97 -61.55
C GLY A 680 37.01 -28.47 -61.20
N THR A 681 37.98 -29.23 -61.71
CA THR A 681 38.14 -30.67 -61.39
C THR A 681 39.27 -30.94 -60.40
N GLN A 682 39.96 -29.90 -59.93
CA GLN A 682 41.12 -30.04 -59.04
C GLN A 682 40.71 -29.76 -57.60
N GLN A 683 41.00 -30.71 -56.71
CA GLN A 683 40.91 -30.49 -55.27
C GLN A 683 42.13 -29.71 -54.79
N VAL A 684 41.90 -28.64 -54.06
CA VAL A 684 42.94 -27.83 -53.41
C VAL A 684 42.61 -27.68 -51.92
N VAL A 685 43.58 -27.25 -51.12
CA VAL A 685 43.33 -26.89 -49.71
C VAL A 685 42.38 -25.69 -49.70
N GLY A 686 41.39 -25.68 -48.81
CA GLY A 686 40.44 -24.59 -48.66
C GLY A 686 40.84 -23.63 -47.55
N LEU A 687 40.35 -23.90 -46.34
CA LEU A 687 40.71 -23.19 -45.11
C LEU A 687 42.16 -23.49 -44.74
N THR A 688 43.01 -22.47 -44.70
CA THR A 688 44.43 -22.62 -44.36
C THR A 688 44.80 -21.97 -43.04
N THR A 689 44.04 -20.97 -42.59
CA THR A 689 44.32 -20.23 -41.36
C THR A 689 43.04 -19.90 -40.62
N LEU A 690 43.01 -20.16 -39.31
CA LEU A 690 41.93 -19.77 -38.40
C LEU A 690 42.50 -18.90 -37.28
N VAL A 691 41.83 -17.79 -36.97
CA VAL A 691 42.30 -16.83 -35.94
C VAL A 691 41.13 -16.37 -35.09
N SER A 692 41.28 -16.50 -33.77
CA SER A 692 40.46 -15.80 -32.78
C SER A 692 41.18 -14.56 -32.27
N GLN A 693 40.43 -13.45 -32.18
CA GLN A 693 40.93 -12.21 -31.62
C GLN A 693 40.28 -12.00 -30.25
N GLY A 694 40.79 -12.69 -29.23
CA GLY A 694 40.19 -12.72 -27.89
C GLY A 694 40.03 -11.35 -27.21
N GLU A 695 40.86 -10.37 -27.59
CA GLU A 695 40.68 -8.98 -27.17
C GLU A 695 39.29 -8.43 -27.56
N TYR A 696 38.78 -8.80 -28.74
CA TYR A 696 37.49 -8.36 -29.27
C TYR A 696 36.35 -9.34 -28.98
N ASN A 697 36.63 -10.64 -28.90
CA ASN A 697 35.64 -11.66 -28.55
C ASN A 697 35.24 -11.55 -27.07
N GLN A 698 34.01 -11.91 -26.75
CA GLN A 698 33.50 -11.84 -25.39
C GLN A 698 33.88 -13.08 -24.57
N PHE A 699 34.00 -14.24 -25.22
CA PHE A 699 34.19 -15.53 -24.53
C PHE A 699 35.45 -16.28 -24.96
N SER A 700 35.88 -16.14 -26.19
CA SER A 700 37.00 -16.88 -26.76
C SER A 700 38.33 -16.20 -26.51
N GLU A 701 39.35 -16.97 -26.15
CA GLU A 701 40.73 -16.48 -26.05
C GLU A 701 41.35 -16.24 -27.45
N SER A 702 42.53 -15.61 -27.48
CA SER A 702 43.27 -15.39 -28.73
C SER A 702 44.03 -16.65 -29.13
N PHE A 703 43.87 -17.09 -30.38
CA PHE A 703 44.67 -18.15 -30.97
C PHE A 703 44.95 -17.86 -32.45
N TYR A 704 45.95 -18.54 -33.00
CA TYR A 704 46.40 -18.37 -34.37
C TYR A 704 46.86 -19.72 -34.95
N ASP A 705 45.98 -20.35 -35.72
CA ASP A 705 46.24 -21.65 -36.33
C ASP A 705 46.54 -21.44 -37.82
N ALA A 706 47.81 -21.24 -38.14
CA ALA A 706 48.25 -21.11 -39.53
C ALA A 706 48.70 -22.44 -40.12
N THR A 707 48.55 -22.54 -41.44
CA THR A 707 48.98 -23.71 -42.22
C THR A 707 48.33 -25.01 -41.75
N LEU A 708 47.02 -24.96 -41.43
CA LEU A 708 46.23 -26.10 -40.95
C LEU A 708 46.55 -27.38 -41.74
N THR A 709 47.26 -28.30 -41.09
CA THR A 709 47.68 -29.60 -41.63
C THR A 709 46.71 -30.69 -41.19
N GLU A 710 46.84 -31.90 -41.75
CA GLU A 710 45.95 -33.03 -41.38
C GLU A 710 45.91 -33.34 -39.88
N ALA A 711 46.97 -33.02 -39.13
CA ALA A 711 47.05 -33.24 -37.70
C ALA A 711 46.25 -32.18 -36.90
N ASP A 712 46.18 -30.94 -37.39
CA ASP A 712 45.55 -29.82 -36.68
C ASP A 712 44.02 -29.94 -36.68
N TRP A 713 43.44 -30.61 -37.69
CA TRP A 713 42.00 -30.87 -37.77
C TRP A 713 41.47 -31.79 -36.66
N VAL A 714 42.35 -32.59 -36.03
CA VAL A 714 41.92 -33.53 -34.97
C VAL A 714 41.66 -32.82 -33.64
N ASP A 715 42.32 -31.68 -33.40
CA ASP A 715 42.32 -30.95 -32.13
C ASP A 715 42.09 -29.44 -32.36
N LEU A 716 41.12 -29.08 -33.23
CA LEU A 716 40.79 -27.67 -33.45
C LEU A 716 40.25 -26.99 -32.18
N GLU A 717 40.67 -25.75 -31.97
CA GLU A 717 40.17 -24.91 -30.88
C GLU A 717 38.65 -24.76 -30.93
N THR A 718 38.02 -24.68 -29.77
CA THR A 718 36.55 -24.58 -29.68
C THR A 718 36.08 -23.18 -30.06
N LEU A 719 35.17 -23.10 -31.04
CA LEU A 719 34.48 -21.86 -31.39
C LEU A 719 33.18 -21.71 -30.59
N ILE A 720 32.80 -20.47 -30.32
CA ILE A 720 31.65 -20.07 -29.51
C ILE A 720 30.68 -19.28 -30.40
N PRO A 721 29.39 -19.63 -30.47
CA PRO A 721 28.42 -19.03 -31.41
C PRO A 721 28.20 -17.51 -31.34
N PHE A 722 28.63 -16.85 -30.27
CA PHE A 722 28.45 -15.41 -30.06
C PHE A 722 29.72 -14.58 -30.37
N ASP A 723 30.81 -15.25 -30.71
CA ASP A 723 32.11 -14.66 -31.04
C ASP A 723 32.40 -14.74 -32.55
N GLY A 724 33.40 -13.97 -33.00
CA GLY A 724 33.83 -13.98 -34.39
C GLY A 724 35.26 -14.49 -34.61
N TYR A 725 35.49 -15.06 -35.79
CA TYR A 725 36.75 -15.69 -36.17
C TYR A 725 37.15 -15.32 -37.60
N TRP A 726 38.44 -15.13 -37.82
CA TRP A 726 38.98 -14.90 -39.15
C TRP A 726 39.39 -16.22 -39.78
N ALA A 727 38.90 -16.45 -40.99
CA ALA A 727 39.18 -17.64 -41.79
C ALA A 727 39.86 -17.23 -43.10
N ASN A 728 41.06 -17.74 -43.37
CA ASN A 728 41.74 -17.54 -44.66
C ASN A 728 41.49 -18.73 -45.58
N MET A 729 40.91 -18.46 -46.74
CA MET A 729 40.58 -19.46 -47.76
C MET A 729 41.51 -19.33 -48.97
N GLU A 730 42.09 -20.42 -49.47
CA GLU A 730 42.86 -20.42 -50.72
C GLU A 730 41.97 -20.34 -51.97
N ALA A 731 40.71 -20.76 -51.86
CA ALA A 731 39.71 -20.63 -52.90
C ALA A 731 38.33 -20.32 -52.31
N ALA A 732 37.48 -19.67 -53.09
CA ALA A 732 36.09 -19.39 -52.70
C ALA A 732 35.30 -20.70 -52.53
N ASP A 733 34.44 -20.73 -51.52
CA ASP A 733 33.50 -21.84 -51.28
C ASP A 733 32.28 -21.35 -50.47
N THR A 734 31.30 -22.21 -50.23
CA THR A 734 30.15 -21.91 -49.37
C THR A 734 30.31 -22.62 -48.03
N PHE A 735 30.36 -21.84 -46.95
CA PHE A 735 30.27 -22.36 -45.60
C PHE A 735 28.80 -22.55 -45.25
N ALA A 736 28.42 -23.74 -44.80
CA ALA A 736 27.05 -24.01 -44.42
C ALA A 736 26.94 -24.94 -43.22
N VAL A 737 25.94 -24.68 -42.39
CA VAL A 737 25.70 -25.39 -41.13
C VAL A 737 24.18 -25.55 -40.93
N ILE A 738 23.77 -26.71 -40.45
CA ILE A 738 22.41 -26.96 -39.97
C ILE A 738 22.48 -26.84 -38.44
N PRO A 739 21.72 -25.92 -37.81
CA PRO A 739 21.58 -25.91 -36.36
C PRO A 739 20.80 -27.15 -35.90
N ASP A 740 21.23 -27.79 -34.81
CA ASP A 740 20.57 -28.97 -34.23
C ASP A 740 19.26 -28.65 -33.50
#